data_AF-A0A0V0UCH6-F1
#
_entry.id   AF-A0A0V0UCH6-F1
#
_cell.length_a   1.000
_cell.length_b   1.000
_cell.length_c   1.000
_cell.angle_alpha   90.00
_cell.angle_beta   90.00
_cell.angle_gamma   90.00
#
_symmetry.space_group_name_H-M   'P 1'
#
loop_
_entity.id
_entity.type
_entity.pdbx_description
1 polymer ?
#
loop_
_entity_poly.entity_id
_entity_poly.type
_entity_poly.pdbx_seq_one_letter_code
_entity_poly.pdbx_strand_id
1 'polypeptide(L)'
;MMLKILILLSFIFQLHGGYYEHFFHQLMRENVKPVGWKMGLNAYFAGMSRRSIMQRFGAELDWHSDKRKDEEYLSQSECPILPEQFDARNQWPNCKWIGFIRDQSNCGSCWAVSGASVMSDRHCIASNGTNSPYLSDEELLSCCHYCAHGCRSGKIEAAFIYWQRSGLVTGGPYGEKACCLPYSISPCTMCRPYVLAPKCQRTCQASYNLSLKRDKYYGKSHYYVNQDEFDIMQEIYQRGPVVAGFKVYHDFLYYISGKKSSAHYLGNHAVKIIGWGKENSIPYWLVANSWNNTFGENGFARILRGKDECRIESAVFAGIPSLRNEDLRSEIDIESDVERKKKKRFDLAVKDIPKREPKPSKSSFHVECEKEATRRQNFVHLNAYERHKRLINEYILKHPGSSALLKRDTSKDKTDIDVIRENSKFLWEDDDEPQTWEQKLAKRYYDKLFKEYCIGDLSKYKEGKIALRWRIEQEVIKGKGQFICGNKRCEEEENLTSWEVNFAYVEEQEKKNALVKLRLCPDCSEKLNYKKIFEKKKRNKTDTLHAKGEDRKRSVEEDDVCENNYIQLIKNNQMPKTWKMGLNPYFSGMSKEEILIRMGTKLMNSSTEFDSKLSNNNEALIKKLPKHFDSREKWPECEWIRFIRDQSNCGSCWAVSAASVMTDRHCIASKGQETPYISDEQILSCASSYGCSGGMIPSPFQYWKKMGIATGGPYGDKSCCQPYSIAPCSKCPYTASTPSCKYDCQADYDIPISDDKFYASEHYHVSSNQYEIMNEIYTHGPVVAGFIVYEDFAYYISGIYQQTSYMAMGGHAIRIIGWGEENGIPYWLIANSWNTTFGEKGFFRIRRGTNECRIESEVYTGIPKLRLTL
;
A
#
# COMPACT_ATOMS: atom_id res chain seq x y z
N MET A 1 -56.46 31.40 -4.58
CA MET A 1 -55.67 31.62 -3.34
C MET A 1 -55.00 30.34 -2.86
N MET A 2 -55.71 29.21 -2.73
CA MET A 2 -55.11 27.89 -2.40
C MET A 2 -53.97 27.46 -3.33
N LEU A 3 -54.07 27.70 -4.65
CA LEU A 3 -52.99 27.35 -5.60
C LEU A 3 -51.72 28.18 -5.37
N LYS A 4 -51.85 29.45 -4.97
CA LYS A 4 -50.71 30.32 -4.62
C LYS A 4 -50.09 29.93 -3.28
N ILE A 5 -50.89 29.45 -2.33
CA ILE A 5 -50.42 28.92 -1.04
C ILE A 5 -49.70 27.58 -1.22
N LEU A 6 -50.19 26.69 -2.10
CA LEU A 6 -49.51 25.44 -2.46
C LEU A 6 -48.19 25.68 -3.20
N ILE A 7 -48.14 26.68 -4.10
CA ILE A 7 -46.90 27.08 -4.78
C ILE A 7 -45.92 27.72 -3.80
N LEU A 8 -46.38 28.60 -2.89
CA LEU A 8 -45.52 29.17 -1.83
C LEU A 8 -45.00 28.09 -0.87
N LEU A 9 -45.83 27.12 -0.47
CA LEU A 9 -45.41 26.00 0.38
C LEU A 9 -44.41 25.09 -0.36
N SER A 10 -44.58 24.88 -1.67
CA SER A 10 -43.60 24.14 -2.48
C SER A 10 -42.26 24.88 -2.64
N PHE A 11 -42.29 26.22 -2.68
CA PHE A 11 -41.09 27.07 -2.71
C PHE A 11 -40.41 27.15 -1.33
N ILE A 12 -41.17 27.18 -0.23
CA ILE A 12 -40.65 27.16 1.14
C ILE A 12 -40.01 25.80 1.46
N PHE A 13 -40.57 24.69 0.97
CA PHE A 13 -39.94 23.36 1.06
C PHE A 13 -38.66 23.25 0.22
N GLN A 14 -38.56 23.94 -0.93
CA GLN A 14 -37.31 23.99 -1.71
C GLN A 14 -36.22 24.85 -1.06
N LEU A 15 -36.57 25.75 -0.14
CA LEU A 15 -35.63 26.64 0.54
C LEU A 15 -35.11 26.10 1.89
N HIS A 16 -35.71 25.02 2.42
CA HIS A 16 -35.35 24.44 3.73
C HIS A 16 -34.86 22.99 3.70
N GLY A 17 -34.79 22.35 2.53
CA GLY A 17 -34.23 21.00 2.40
C GLY A 17 -32.70 21.04 2.39
N GLY A 18 -32.04 20.28 3.27
CA GLY A 18 -30.59 20.08 3.21
C GLY A 18 -30.17 19.40 1.90
N TYR A 19 -28.85 19.33 1.66
CA TYR A 19 -28.28 18.66 0.48
C TYR A 19 -28.88 17.26 0.24
N TYR A 20 -29.17 16.53 1.33
CA TYR A 20 -29.74 15.19 1.31
C TYR A 20 -31.18 15.15 0.76
N GLU A 21 -32.08 16.01 1.27
CA GLU A 21 -33.48 16.08 0.84
C GLU A 21 -33.61 16.64 -0.57
N HIS A 22 -32.80 17.65 -0.92
CA HIS A 22 -32.81 18.26 -2.25
C HIS A 22 -32.52 17.21 -3.33
N PHE A 23 -31.47 16.40 -3.13
CA PHE A 23 -31.07 15.39 -4.10
C PHE A 23 -32.06 14.21 -4.17
N PHE A 24 -32.69 13.83 -3.06
CA PHE A 24 -33.79 12.84 -3.08
C PHE A 24 -34.94 13.31 -3.98
N HIS A 25 -35.39 14.55 -3.82
CA HIS A 25 -36.45 15.10 -4.65
C HIS A 25 -36.07 15.19 -6.12
N GLN A 26 -34.78 15.38 -6.43
CA GLN A 26 -34.27 15.32 -7.81
C GLN A 26 -34.37 13.89 -8.38
N LEU A 27 -33.89 12.87 -7.66
CA LEU A 27 -33.98 11.47 -8.09
C LEU A 27 -35.43 11.04 -8.36
N MET A 28 -36.36 11.49 -7.51
CA MET A 28 -37.79 11.21 -7.68
C MET A 28 -38.40 11.93 -8.90
N ARG A 29 -37.89 13.11 -9.30
CA ARG A 29 -38.34 13.82 -10.51
C ARG A 29 -37.80 13.19 -11.79
N GLU A 30 -36.60 12.64 -11.75
CA GLU A 30 -35.95 11.95 -12.88
C GLU A 30 -36.52 10.54 -13.13
N ASN A 31 -37.52 10.12 -12.34
CA ASN A 31 -38.21 8.83 -12.43
C ASN A 31 -37.25 7.61 -12.31
N VAL A 32 -36.12 7.81 -11.62
CA VAL A 32 -35.14 6.76 -11.33
C VAL A 32 -35.75 5.82 -10.29
N LYS A 33 -36.44 4.78 -10.76
CA LYS A 33 -36.92 3.69 -9.90
C LYS A 33 -35.86 2.61 -9.83
N PRO A 34 -35.28 2.34 -8.66
CA PRO A 34 -34.31 1.29 -8.55
C PRO A 34 -34.95 -0.08 -8.73
N VAL A 35 -34.25 -0.97 -9.43
CA VAL A 35 -34.71 -2.35 -9.63
C VAL A 35 -34.33 -3.17 -8.40
N GLY A 36 -35.32 -3.59 -7.62
CA GLY A 36 -35.14 -4.55 -6.52
C GLY A 36 -35.11 -3.96 -5.11
N TRP A 37 -35.24 -2.64 -4.92
CA TRP A 37 -35.30 -2.01 -3.59
C TRP A 37 -36.20 -0.79 -3.51
N LYS A 38 -36.61 -0.46 -2.28
CA LYS A 38 -37.37 0.73 -1.89
C LYS A 38 -36.40 1.81 -1.44
N MET A 39 -36.52 2.96 -2.09
CA MET A 39 -35.85 4.20 -1.70
C MET A 39 -36.73 5.07 -0.81
N GLY A 40 -36.10 5.82 0.09
CA GLY A 40 -36.72 6.94 0.77
C GLY A 40 -35.72 7.70 1.65
N LEU A 41 -36.22 8.74 2.31
CA LEU A 41 -35.39 9.57 3.19
C LEU A 41 -35.10 8.80 4.50
N ASN A 42 -33.83 8.45 4.71
CA ASN A 42 -33.34 7.89 5.97
C ASN A 42 -33.25 8.99 7.03
N ALA A 43 -33.85 8.74 8.20
CA ALA A 43 -33.79 9.66 9.34
C ALA A 43 -32.36 9.92 9.79
N TYR A 44 -31.44 8.96 9.60
CA TYR A 44 -30.02 9.14 9.91
C TYR A 44 -29.37 10.31 9.15
N PHE A 45 -29.73 10.54 7.90
CA PHE A 45 -29.12 11.57 7.05
C PHE A 45 -29.95 12.86 6.96
N ALA A 46 -31.11 12.91 7.61
CA ALA A 46 -32.02 14.03 7.55
C ALA A 46 -31.33 15.34 8.02
N GLY A 47 -31.42 16.39 7.21
CA GLY A 47 -30.84 17.70 7.45
C GLY A 47 -29.31 17.77 7.32
N MET A 48 -28.63 16.68 6.92
CA MET A 48 -27.17 16.65 6.83
C MET A 48 -26.64 17.35 5.57
N SER A 49 -25.51 18.04 5.73
CA SER A 49 -24.75 18.59 4.62
C SER A 49 -23.98 17.48 3.88
N ARG A 50 -23.64 17.71 2.59
CA ARG A 50 -22.75 16.81 1.83
C ARG A 50 -21.45 16.52 2.58
N ARG A 51 -20.86 17.52 3.24
CA ARG A 51 -19.61 17.39 3.98
C ARG A 51 -19.76 16.43 5.17
N SER A 52 -20.85 16.56 5.93
CA SER A 52 -21.16 15.68 7.06
C SER A 52 -21.40 14.23 6.61
N ILE A 53 -22.04 14.03 5.46
CA ILE A 53 -22.24 12.69 4.87
C ILE A 53 -20.88 12.09 4.46
N MET A 54 -20.05 12.86 3.77
CA MET A 54 -18.75 12.39 3.30
C MET A 54 -17.80 12.03 4.44
N GLN A 55 -17.89 12.72 5.58
CA GLN A 55 -17.06 12.46 6.77
C GLN A 55 -17.30 11.07 7.38
N ARG A 56 -18.41 10.40 7.04
CA ARG A 56 -18.76 9.05 7.55
C ARG A 56 -18.15 7.92 6.71
N PHE A 57 -17.54 8.25 5.58
CA PHE A 57 -16.72 7.32 4.81
C PHE A 57 -15.27 7.44 5.25
N GLY A 58 -14.61 6.32 5.48
CA GLY A 58 -13.23 6.33 5.94
C GLY A 58 -12.51 4.99 5.82
N ALA A 59 -13.00 4.05 5.01
CA ALA A 59 -12.30 2.81 4.79
C ALA A 59 -11.24 2.98 3.68
N GLU A 60 -9.96 2.78 4.02
CA GLU A 60 -8.91 2.56 3.02
C GLU A 60 -8.90 1.09 2.65
N LEU A 61 -9.31 0.80 1.41
CA LEU A 61 -9.46 -0.56 0.89
C LEU A 61 -8.37 -0.80 -0.15
N ASP A 62 -7.60 -1.85 0.08
CA ASP A 62 -6.68 -2.40 -0.91
C ASP A 62 -7.47 -3.41 -1.76
N TRP A 63 -7.63 -3.09 -3.05
CA TRP A 63 -8.46 -3.88 -3.98
C TRP A 63 -7.64 -4.88 -4.81
N HIS A 64 -6.42 -5.21 -4.38
CA HIS A 64 -5.52 -6.05 -5.16
C HIS A 64 -6.09 -7.45 -5.46
N SER A 65 -6.32 -7.68 -6.76
CA SER A 65 -6.83 -8.91 -7.35
C SER A 65 -5.79 -10.01 -7.56
N ASP A 66 -4.61 -9.95 -6.93
CA ASP A 66 -3.57 -10.96 -7.21
C ASP A 66 -2.41 -10.99 -6.21
N LYS A 67 -2.64 -11.31 -4.92
CA LYS A 67 -1.61 -11.89 -4.03
C LYS A 67 -2.20 -12.82 -2.96
N ARG A 68 -2.00 -14.12 -3.22
CA ARG A 68 -1.71 -15.23 -2.31
C ARG A 68 -2.72 -15.59 -1.20
N LYS A 69 -3.20 -16.83 -1.34
CA LYS A 69 -3.53 -17.75 -0.24
C LYS A 69 -2.46 -17.66 0.85
N ASP A 70 -2.82 -17.15 2.02
CA ASP A 70 -2.16 -17.58 3.24
C ASP A 70 -2.56 -19.05 3.42
N GLU A 71 -1.60 -19.96 3.20
CA GLU A 71 -1.76 -21.39 3.47
C GLU A 71 -1.89 -21.62 4.98
N GLU A 72 -3.11 -21.46 5.47
CA GLU A 72 -3.61 -22.19 6.63
C GLU A 72 -5.12 -22.43 6.50
N TYR A 73 -5.59 -22.84 5.32
CA TYR A 73 -6.93 -23.42 5.19
C TYR A 73 -6.81 -24.93 5.36
N LEU A 74 -7.20 -25.40 6.55
CA LEU A 74 -7.30 -26.80 6.93
C LEU A 74 -7.93 -27.62 5.79
N SER A 75 -7.20 -28.63 5.32
CA SER A 75 -7.75 -29.68 4.47
C SER A 75 -8.79 -30.46 5.30
N GLN A 76 -10.04 -30.01 5.31
CA GLN A 76 -11.15 -30.87 5.70
C GLN A 76 -11.72 -31.49 4.44
N SER A 77 -11.68 -32.82 4.42
CA SER A 77 -12.02 -33.71 3.30
C SER A 77 -13.53 -33.86 3.04
N GLU A 78 -14.35 -32.88 3.46
CA GLU A 78 -15.80 -32.87 3.22
C GLU A 78 -16.25 -31.43 2.94
N CYS A 79 -16.85 -31.17 1.77
CA CYS A 79 -17.52 -29.89 1.49
C CYS A 79 -18.76 -29.78 2.40
N PRO A 80 -18.81 -28.83 3.35
CA PRO A 80 -19.99 -28.66 4.17
C PRO A 80 -21.16 -28.17 3.32
N ILE A 81 -22.33 -28.81 3.47
CA ILE A 81 -23.57 -28.33 2.85
C ILE A 81 -24.02 -27.09 3.62
N LEU A 82 -23.82 -25.92 3.03
CA LEU A 82 -24.23 -24.64 3.63
C LEU A 82 -25.75 -24.40 3.42
N PRO A 83 -26.47 -23.83 4.40
CA PRO A 83 -27.90 -23.56 4.26
C PRO A 83 -28.17 -22.42 3.24
N GLU A 84 -29.35 -22.44 2.60
CA GLU A 84 -29.75 -21.40 1.64
C GLU A 84 -29.89 -20.01 2.30
N GLN A 85 -30.21 -19.98 3.60
CA GLN A 85 -30.27 -18.78 4.42
C GLN A 85 -29.56 -19.01 5.76
N PHE A 86 -28.79 -18.02 6.20
CA PHE A 86 -28.07 -18.04 7.46
C PHE A 86 -28.10 -16.67 8.12
N ASP A 87 -28.29 -16.67 9.44
CA ASP A 87 -28.22 -15.47 10.26
C ASP A 87 -27.49 -15.81 11.56
N ALA A 88 -26.31 -15.20 11.76
CA ALA A 88 -25.47 -15.44 12.92
C ALA A 88 -26.19 -15.17 14.25
N ARG A 89 -27.22 -14.30 14.27
CA ARG A 89 -28.01 -14.02 15.48
C ARG A 89 -28.82 -15.23 15.93
N ASN A 90 -29.28 -16.04 14.99
CA ASN A 90 -30.04 -17.26 15.26
C ASN A 90 -29.11 -18.40 15.67
N GLN A 91 -27.91 -18.47 15.08
CA GLN A 91 -26.92 -19.49 15.38
C GLN A 91 -26.26 -19.31 16.76
N TRP A 92 -25.96 -18.06 17.14
CA TRP A 92 -25.32 -17.73 18.41
C TRP A 92 -26.16 -16.74 19.23
N PRO A 93 -27.34 -17.15 19.73
CA PRO A 93 -28.26 -16.26 20.45
C PRO A 93 -27.68 -15.73 21.78
N ASN A 94 -26.75 -16.46 22.39
CA ASN A 94 -26.05 -16.03 23.61
C ASN A 94 -25.06 -14.87 23.35
N CYS A 95 -24.71 -14.62 22.08
CA CYS A 95 -23.80 -13.56 21.67
C CYS A 95 -24.55 -12.28 21.26
N LYS A 96 -25.03 -11.55 22.27
CA LYS A 96 -25.89 -10.36 22.11
C LYS A 96 -25.35 -9.25 21.19
N TRP A 97 -24.02 -9.15 21.04
CA TRP A 97 -23.39 -8.08 20.25
C TRP A 97 -23.49 -8.29 18.74
N ILE A 98 -23.78 -9.52 18.27
CA ILE A 98 -23.89 -9.84 16.84
C ILE A 98 -24.96 -8.95 16.18
N GLY A 99 -26.11 -8.81 16.82
CA GLY A 99 -27.22 -7.97 16.35
C GLY A 99 -27.15 -6.50 16.77
N PHE A 100 -26.16 -6.09 17.56
CA PHE A 100 -26.04 -4.72 18.04
C PHE A 100 -25.48 -3.80 16.96
N ILE A 101 -26.20 -2.71 16.68
CA ILE A 101 -25.80 -1.71 15.68
C ILE A 101 -25.05 -0.57 16.35
N ARG A 102 -23.79 -0.39 15.97
CA ARG A 102 -22.92 0.69 16.46
C ARG A 102 -23.21 2.00 15.71
N ASP A 103 -22.83 3.14 16.29
CA ASP A 103 -22.88 4.45 15.63
C ASP A 103 -21.49 5.09 15.62
N GLN A 104 -20.92 5.25 14.43
CA GLN A 104 -19.63 5.94 14.27
C GLN A 104 -19.73 7.46 14.38
N SER A 105 -20.95 8.02 14.46
CA SER A 105 -21.20 9.47 14.46
C SER A 105 -20.48 10.20 13.30
N ASN A 106 -20.24 11.50 13.40
CA ASN A 106 -19.63 12.33 12.36
C ASN A 106 -18.10 12.13 12.26
N CYS A 107 -17.65 10.89 12.21
CA CYS A 107 -16.27 10.46 12.15
C CYS A 107 -16.13 9.30 11.16
N GLY A 108 -15.08 9.32 10.33
CA GLY A 108 -14.77 8.30 9.31
C GLY A 108 -14.12 7.07 9.91
N SER A 109 -14.61 6.61 11.07
CA SER A 109 -14.06 5.49 11.83
C SER A 109 -14.73 4.15 11.53
N CYS A 110 -15.41 4.02 10.39
CA CYS A 110 -16.09 2.77 10.01
C CYS A 110 -15.17 1.55 10.05
N TRP A 111 -13.90 1.72 9.63
CA TRP A 111 -12.86 0.68 9.68
C TRP A 111 -12.57 0.17 11.10
N ALA A 112 -12.59 1.06 12.09
CA ALA A 112 -12.37 0.73 13.50
C ALA A 112 -13.64 0.15 14.13
N VAL A 113 -14.80 0.74 13.83
CA VAL A 113 -16.11 0.35 14.39
C VAL A 113 -16.55 -1.03 13.89
N SER A 114 -16.42 -1.30 12.60
CA SER A 114 -16.72 -2.63 12.04
C SER A 114 -15.71 -3.68 12.52
N GLY A 115 -14.42 -3.32 12.58
CA GLY A 115 -13.33 -4.14 13.11
C GLY A 115 -13.59 -4.60 14.54
N ALA A 116 -13.75 -3.65 15.47
CA ALA A 116 -14.00 -3.96 16.88
C ALA A 116 -15.33 -4.74 17.07
N SER A 117 -16.34 -4.45 16.25
CA SER A 117 -17.60 -5.20 16.28
C SER A 117 -17.40 -6.67 15.95
N VAL A 118 -16.67 -7.00 14.87
CA VAL A 118 -16.41 -8.39 14.49
C VAL A 118 -15.52 -9.08 15.51
N MET A 119 -14.49 -8.39 16.02
CA MET A 119 -13.63 -8.95 17.07
C MET A 119 -14.42 -9.26 18.35
N SER A 120 -15.40 -8.42 18.72
CA SER A 120 -16.30 -8.64 19.87
C SER A 120 -17.15 -9.90 19.67
N ASP A 121 -17.77 -10.01 18.49
CA ASP A 121 -18.63 -11.14 18.14
C ASP A 121 -17.85 -12.46 18.16
N ARG A 122 -16.63 -12.46 17.58
CA ARG A 122 -15.79 -13.66 17.49
C ARG A 122 -15.26 -14.12 18.85
N HIS A 123 -14.96 -13.23 19.79
CA HIS A 123 -14.61 -13.66 21.16
C HIS A 123 -15.77 -14.42 21.83
N CYS A 124 -17.00 -13.94 21.64
CA CYS A 124 -18.17 -14.61 22.16
C CYS A 124 -18.38 -15.97 21.50
N ILE A 125 -18.27 -16.04 20.17
CA ILE A 125 -18.45 -17.28 19.42
C ILE A 125 -17.38 -18.31 19.78
N ALA A 126 -16.10 -17.92 19.77
CA ALA A 126 -14.99 -18.82 20.09
C ALA A 126 -15.03 -19.33 21.55
N SER A 127 -15.59 -18.55 22.46
CA SER A 127 -15.75 -18.93 23.86
C SER A 127 -17.07 -19.63 24.17
N ASN A 128 -17.84 -20.03 23.15
CA ASN A 128 -19.17 -20.62 23.27
C ASN A 128 -20.12 -19.81 24.18
N GLY A 129 -20.04 -18.48 24.09
CA GLY A 129 -20.88 -17.56 24.85
C GLY A 129 -20.38 -17.20 26.25
N THR A 130 -19.29 -17.79 26.73
CA THR A 130 -18.77 -17.55 28.10
C THR A 130 -18.06 -16.20 28.24
N ASN A 131 -17.45 -15.68 27.17
CA ASN A 131 -16.72 -14.42 27.16
C ASN A 131 -17.24 -13.53 26.01
N SER A 132 -18.11 -12.58 26.35
CA SER A 132 -18.78 -11.69 25.38
C SER A 132 -18.39 -10.21 25.59
N PRO A 133 -17.12 -9.83 25.33
CA PRO A 133 -16.66 -8.45 25.53
C PRO A 133 -17.20 -7.55 24.42
N TYR A 134 -17.60 -6.34 24.76
CA TYR A 134 -17.72 -5.25 23.79
C TYR A 134 -16.34 -4.60 23.67
N LEU A 135 -15.63 -4.80 22.57
CA LEU A 135 -14.29 -4.23 22.37
C LEU A 135 -14.37 -2.76 21.94
N SER A 136 -13.41 -1.97 22.40
CA SER A 136 -13.38 -0.52 22.25
C SER A 136 -13.08 -0.05 20.82
N ASP A 137 -14.09 0.57 20.20
CA ASP A 137 -13.94 1.32 18.94
C ASP A 137 -12.97 2.51 19.12
N GLU A 138 -13.01 3.14 20.31
CA GLU A 138 -12.22 4.31 20.70
C GLU A 138 -10.72 4.03 20.72
N GLU A 139 -10.33 2.87 21.25
CA GLU A 139 -8.92 2.50 21.33
C GLU A 139 -8.32 2.26 19.94
N LEU A 140 -9.01 1.52 19.07
CA LEU A 140 -8.58 1.37 17.67
C LEU A 140 -8.47 2.73 16.98
N LEU A 141 -9.48 3.58 17.15
CA LEU A 141 -9.56 4.90 16.54
C LEU A 141 -8.44 5.84 16.99
N SER A 142 -8.09 5.84 18.28
CA SER A 142 -7.21 6.85 18.89
C SER A 142 -5.77 6.39 19.11
N CYS A 143 -5.54 5.09 19.38
CA CYS A 143 -4.25 4.54 19.79
C CYS A 143 -3.53 3.75 18.69
N CYS A 144 -4.22 3.33 17.61
CA CYS A 144 -3.55 2.69 16.48
C CYS A 144 -2.96 3.72 15.51
N HIS A 145 -1.75 4.20 15.78
CA HIS A 145 -1.09 5.24 14.98
C HIS A 145 -0.72 4.80 13.55
N TYR A 146 -0.61 3.50 13.29
CA TYR A 146 -0.33 2.95 11.95
C TYR A 146 -1.57 2.42 11.23
N CYS A 147 -2.75 2.42 11.89
CA CYS A 147 -3.99 2.00 11.24
C CYS A 147 -4.53 3.04 10.25
N ALA A 148 -4.22 4.34 10.49
CA ALA A 148 -4.19 5.48 9.57
C ALA A 148 -4.53 6.80 10.32
N HIS A 149 -5.46 7.61 9.79
CA HIS A 149 -5.73 9.00 10.18
C HIS A 149 -6.99 9.15 11.05
N GLY A 150 -7.31 8.15 11.86
CA GLY A 150 -8.41 8.17 12.82
C GLY A 150 -9.78 8.45 12.16
N CYS A 151 -10.38 9.60 12.46
CA CYS A 151 -11.67 10.02 11.90
C CYS A 151 -11.63 10.41 10.42
N ARG A 152 -10.46 10.47 9.77
CA ARG A 152 -10.37 10.79 8.34
C ARG A 152 -10.39 9.55 7.46
N SER A 153 -9.68 8.51 7.88
CA SER A 153 -9.56 7.26 7.15
C SER A 153 -8.85 6.19 7.98
N GLY A 154 -8.98 4.93 7.59
CA GLY A 154 -8.11 3.84 8.01
C GLY A 154 -8.37 2.47 7.42
N LYS A 155 -7.37 1.60 7.63
CA LYS A 155 -7.24 0.29 7.00
C LYS A 155 -7.83 -0.78 7.90
N ILE A 156 -8.68 -1.63 7.34
CA ILE A 156 -9.30 -2.76 8.07
C ILE A 156 -8.22 -3.74 8.53
N GLU A 157 -7.30 -4.13 7.66
CA GLU A 157 -6.20 -5.05 7.98
C GLU A 157 -5.38 -4.60 9.19
N ALA A 158 -4.99 -3.32 9.21
CA ALA A 158 -4.17 -2.76 10.28
C ALA A 158 -4.88 -2.82 11.64
N ALA A 159 -6.22 -2.71 11.67
CA ALA A 159 -6.99 -2.87 12.90
C ALA A 159 -6.87 -4.30 13.46
N PHE A 160 -6.89 -5.32 12.60
CA PHE A 160 -6.69 -6.72 13.01
C PHE A 160 -5.24 -7.01 13.43
N ILE A 161 -4.25 -6.42 12.74
CA ILE A 161 -2.83 -6.48 13.17
C ILE A 161 -2.68 -5.85 14.57
N TYR A 162 -3.33 -4.71 14.82
CA TYR A 162 -3.29 -4.06 16.13
C TYR A 162 -3.94 -4.93 17.22
N TRP A 163 -5.08 -5.54 16.91
CA TRP A 163 -5.74 -6.46 17.83
C TRP A 163 -4.88 -7.69 18.17
N GLN A 164 -4.13 -8.23 17.21
CA GLN A 164 -3.18 -9.33 17.47
C GLN A 164 -1.99 -8.87 18.32
N ARG A 165 -1.36 -7.73 17.99
CA ARG A 165 -0.10 -7.28 18.62
C ARG A 165 -0.28 -6.57 19.96
N SER A 166 -1.31 -5.76 20.08
CA SER A 166 -1.51 -4.85 21.22
C SER A 166 -2.78 -5.13 22.01
N GLY A 167 -3.71 -5.91 21.43
CA GLY A 167 -5.01 -6.19 22.02
C GLY A 167 -5.90 -4.96 22.14
N LEU A 168 -7.17 -5.19 22.46
CA LEU A 168 -8.18 -4.15 22.68
C LEU A 168 -8.78 -4.28 24.06
N VAL A 169 -9.03 -3.15 24.72
CA VAL A 169 -9.78 -3.11 25.98
C VAL A 169 -11.28 -3.18 25.73
N THR A 170 -12.05 -3.40 26.79
CA THR A 170 -13.50 -3.24 26.73
C THR A 170 -13.86 -1.78 26.46
N GLY A 171 -14.86 -1.60 25.60
CA GLY A 171 -15.48 -0.32 25.36
C GLY A 171 -16.99 -0.43 25.44
N GLY A 172 -17.64 0.65 25.03
CA GLY A 172 -19.08 0.76 24.99
C GLY A 172 -19.50 1.91 24.09
N PRO A 173 -20.81 2.04 23.82
CA PRO A 173 -21.34 3.18 23.11
C PRO A 173 -21.06 4.49 23.87
N TYR A 174 -21.29 5.61 23.20
CA TYR A 174 -21.15 6.93 23.81
C TYR A 174 -21.93 7.04 25.13
N GLY A 175 -21.23 7.45 26.19
CA GLY A 175 -21.78 7.63 27.53
C GLY A 175 -21.77 6.39 28.43
N GLU A 176 -21.27 5.24 27.96
CA GLU A 176 -21.19 4.02 28.76
C GLU A 176 -20.11 4.12 29.87
N LYS A 177 -20.47 3.71 31.08
CA LYS A 177 -19.61 3.81 32.28
C LYS A 177 -19.04 2.47 32.74
N ALA A 178 -19.63 1.35 32.28
CA ALA A 178 -19.26 0.00 32.67
C ALA A 178 -18.21 -0.65 31.73
N CYS A 179 -17.26 0.12 31.21
CA CYS A 179 -16.19 -0.36 30.32
C CYS A 179 -14.90 0.45 30.52
N CYS A 180 -13.77 0.03 29.94
CA CYS A 180 -12.52 0.77 30.06
C CYS A 180 -12.52 2.07 29.24
N LEU A 181 -12.77 1.99 27.92
CA LEU A 181 -12.75 3.12 26.99
C LEU A 181 -14.03 3.16 26.13
N PRO A 182 -15.08 3.89 26.57
CA PRO A 182 -16.28 4.11 25.76
C PRO A 182 -16.00 5.04 24.58
N TYR A 183 -16.82 4.94 23.54
CA TYR A 183 -16.73 5.80 22.37
C TYR A 183 -16.96 7.27 22.76
N SER A 184 -16.02 8.17 22.44
CA SER A 184 -16.07 9.55 22.96
C SER A 184 -16.87 10.51 22.07
N ILE A 185 -17.22 10.10 20.85
CA ILE A 185 -17.88 10.95 19.87
C ILE A 185 -19.41 10.77 19.98
N SER A 186 -20.10 11.85 20.34
CA SER A 186 -21.56 11.84 20.56
C SER A 186 -22.34 11.54 19.26
N PRO A 187 -23.33 10.62 19.28
CA PRO A 187 -24.27 10.42 18.16
C PRO A 187 -24.96 11.73 17.81
N CYS A 188 -24.98 12.09 16.53
CA CYS A 188 -25.44 13.42 16.16
C CYS A 188 -26.00 13.51 14.73
N THR A 189 -27.08 14.29 14.61
CA THR A 189 -27.81 14.61 13.37
C THR A 189 -27.39 15.97 12.76
N MET A 190 -27.00 16.96 13.59
CA MET A 190 -26.45 18.25 13.17
C MET A 190 -25.11 18.57 13.86
N CYS A 191 -24.01 18.08 13.30
CA CYS A 191 -22.71 18.07 13.98
C CYS A 191 -21.78 19.17 13.49
N ARG A 192 -20.80 19.54 14.34
CA ARG A 192 -19.67 20.36 13.88
C ARG A 192 -19.03 19.70 12.66
N PRO A 193 -18.73 20.47 11.59
CA PRO A 193 -18.31 19.92 10.30
C PRO A 193 -16.96 19.18 10.32
N TYR A 194 -16.22 19.23 11.44
CA TYR A 194 -14.96 18.52 11.63
C TYR A 194 -14.90 17.93 13.04
N VAL A 195 -14.81 16.60 13.11
CA VAL A 195 -14.49 15.87 14.33
C VAL A 195 -13.04 15.39 14.21
N LEU A 196 -12.16 15.91 15.07
CA LEU A 196 -10.80 15.41 15.17
C LEU A 196 -10.83 14.06 15.88
N ALA A 197 -9.92 13.16 15.47
CA ALA A 197 -9.72 11.91 16.18
C ALA A 197 -9.40 12.20 17.67
N PRO A 198 -10.06 11.50 18.61
CA PRO A 198 -9.73 11.61 20.02
C PRO A 198 -8.26 11.26 20.27
N LYS A 199 -7.68 11.82 21.34
CA LYS A 199 -6.31 11.48 21.75
C LYS A 199 -6.30 10.10 22.41
N CYS A 200 -5.29 9.29 22.08
CA CYS A 200 -5.08 8.00 22.73
C CYS A 200 -5.02 8.14 24.26
N GLN A 201 -5.92 7.46 24.96
CA GLN A 201 -5.94 7.42 26.42
C GLN A 201 -5.14 6.20 26.91
N ARG A 202 -4.31 6.42 27.93
CA ARG A 202 -3.45 5.37 28.53
C ARG A 202 -4.00 4.79 29.83
N THR A 203 -5.20 5.19 30.23
CA THR A 203 -5.88 4.76 31.45
C THR A 203 -7.36 4.58 31.15
N CYS A 204 -7.99 3.57 31.76
CA CYS A 204 -9.44 3.41 31.72
C CYS A 204 -10.15 4.58 32.42
N GLN A 205 -11.44 4.75 32.16
CA GLN A 205 -12.26 5.71 32.90
C GLN A 205 -12.26 5.41 34.41
N ALA A 206 -12.34 6.46 35.23
CA ALA A 206 -12.19 6.36 36.68
C ALA A 206 -13.21 5.44 37.37
N SER A 207 -14.39 5.23 36.77
CA SER A 207 -15.44 4.35 37.27
C SER A 207 -15.20 2.86 36.99
N TYR A 208 -14.13 2.51 36.27
CA TYR A 208 -13.84 1.15 35.85
C TYR A 208 -12.73 0.51 36.69
N ASN A 209 -12.99 -0.72 37.18
CA ASN A 209 -12.17 -1.36 38.22
C ASN A 209 -10.88 -2.02 37.70
N LEU A 210 -10.80 -2.32 36.40
CA LEU A 210 -9.61 -2.95 35.81
C LEU A 210 -8.68 -1.90 35.22
N SER A 211 -7.37 -2.14 35.34
CA SER A 211 -6.38 -1.33 34.65
C SER A 211 -6.35 -1.66 33.15
N LEU A 212 -5.93 -0.69 32.33
CA LEU A 212 -5.86 -0.84 30.88
C LEU A 212 -5.16 -2.14 30.46
N LYS A 213 -4.03 -2.48 31.09
CA LYS A 213 -3.28 -3.72 30.79
C LYS A 213 -4.07 -4.99 31.13
N ARG A 214 -4.83 -4.99 32.23
CA ARG A 214 -5.59 -6.17 32.67
C ARG A 214 -6.84 -6.43 31.83
N ASP A 215 -7.38 -5.37 31.23
CA ASP A 215 -8.60 -5.42 30.41
C ASP A 215 -8.35 -5.75 28.93
N LYS A 216 -7.12 -6.10 28.54
CA LYS A 216 -6.76 -6.38 27.13
C LYS A 216 -7.22 -7.74 26.62
N TYR A 217 -7.89 -7.74 25.47
CA TYR A 217 -8.30 -8.91 24.70
C TYR A 217 -7.52 -8.97 23.39
N TYR A 218 -6.93 -10.12 23.07
CA TYR A 218 -5.96 -10.26 21.96
C TYR A 218 -6.51 -11.15 20.85
N GLY A 219 -6.08 -10.87 19.62
CA GLY A 219 -6.24 -11.79 18.50
C GLY A 219 -5.09 -12.80 18.49
N LYS A 220 -5.38 -14.04 18.13
CA LYS A 220 -4.37 -15.07 17.83
C LYS A 220 -3.81 -14.88 16.43
N SER A 221 -4.69 -14.64 15.45
CA SER A 221 -4.32 -14.42 14.04
C SER A 221 -5.33 -13.54 13.31
N HIS A 222 -4.94 -13.04 12.15
CA HIS A 222 -5.75 -12.28 11.21
C HIS A 222 -5.49 -12.75 9.79
N TYR A 223 -6.48 -12.66 8.91
CA TYR A 223 -6.36 -13.11 7.52
C TYR A 223 -7.42 -12.47 6.63
N TYR A 224 -7.13 -12.49 5.32
CA TYR A 224 -8.10 -12.24 4.27
C TYR A 224 -8.98 -13.46 4.07
N VAL A 225 -10.27 -13.24 3.84
CA VAL A 225 -11.15 -14.29 3.32
C VAL A 225 -11.09 -14.22 1.80
N ASN A 226 -11.01 -15.36 1.13
CA ASN A 226 -10.99 -15.40 -0.33
C ASN A 226 -12.24 -14.70 -0.89
N GLN A 227 -12.09 -14.10 -2.07
CA GLN A 227 -13.18 -13.40 -2.79
C GLN A 227 -14.29 -14.36 -3.31
N ASP A 228 -14.19 -15.65 -3.02
CA ASP A 228 -15.20 -16.61 -3.40
C ASP A 228 -16.42 -16.56 -2.46
N GLU A 229 -17.62 -16.56 -3.05
CA GLU A 229 -18.88 -16.50 -2.32
C GLU A 229 -19.00 -17.64 -1.29
N PHE A 230 -18.60 -18.86 -1.67
CA PHE A 230 -18.67 -20.03 -0.81
C PHE A 230 -17.70 -19.91 0.36
N ASP A 231 -16.48 -19.43 0.13
CA ASP A 231 -15.47 -19.24 1.17
C ASP A 231 -15.93 -18.21 2.22
N ILE A 232 -16.56 -17.11 1.78
CA ILE A 232 -17.15 -16.11 2.69
C ILE A 232 -18.31 -16.70 3.48
N MET A 233 -19.21 -17.46 2.84
CA MET A 233 -20.32 -18.13 3.53
C MET A 233 -19.79 -19.15 4.55
N GLN A 234 -18.79 -19.96 4.18
CA GLN A 234 -18.19 -20.97 5.04
C GLN A 234 -17.51 -20.34 6.26
N GLU A 235 -16.75 -19.27 6.06
CA GLU A 235 -16.09 -18.54 7.14
C GLU A 235 -17.12 -17.98 8.14
N ILE A 236 -18.20 -17.36 7.64
CA ILE A 236 -19.28 -16.83 8.48
C ILE A 236 -20.00 -17.98 9.22
N TYR A 237 -20.26 -19.09 8.55
CA TYR A 237 -20.93 -20.26 9.14
C TYR A 237 -20.14 -20.89 10.27
N GLN A 238 -18.82 -21.05 10.08
CA GLN A 238 -17.96 -21.78 11.02
C GLN A 238 -17.47 -20.90 12.17
N ARG A 239 -17.12 -19.64 11.89
CA ARG A 239 -16.37 -18.78 12.82
C ARG A 239 -17.06 -17.44 13.13
N GLY A 240 -18.19 -17.16 12.48
CA GLY A 240 -19.00 -15.99 12.75
C GLY A 240 -18.69 -14.77 11.86
N PRO A 241 -19.29 -13.61 12.18
CA PRO A 241 -19.25 -12.42 11.33
C PRO A 241 -17.87 -12.00 10.82
N VAL A 242 -17.83 -11.35 9.66
CA VAL A 242 -16.61 -10.83 9.00
C VAL A 242 -16.76 -9.34 8.69
N VAL A 243 -15.63 -8.64 8.53
CA VAL A 243 -15.64 -7.25 8.08
C VAL A 243 -15.49 -7.23 6.56
N ALA A 244 -16.33 -6.47 5.88
CA ALA A 244 -16.22 -6.27 4.44
C ALA A 244 -16.13 -4.79 4.09
N GLY A 245 -15.22 -4.46 3.18
CA GLY A 245 -15.16 -3.15 2.54
C GLY A 245 -16.00 -3.13 1.27
N PHE A 246 -16.73 -2.05 1.01
CA PHE A 246 -17.44 -1.86 -0.26
C PHE A 246 -17.49 -0.39 -0.68
N LYS A 247 -17.77 -0.19 -1.97
CA LYS A 247 -17.97 1.11 -2.59
C LYS A 247 -19.38 1.61 -2.32
N VAL A 248 -19.49 2.75 -1.64
CA VAL A 248 -20.77 3.43 -1.42
C VAL A 248 -21.06 4.36 -2.58
N TYR A 249 -22.30 4.31 -3.04
CA TYR A 249 -22.83 5.18 -4.07
C TYR A 249 -24.01 5.98 -3.51
N HIS A 250 -24.38 7.07 -4.17
CA HIS A 250 -25.28 8.10 -3.64
C HIS A 250 -26.68 7.59 -3.34
N ASP A 251 -27.19 6.72 -4.20
CA ASP A 251 -28.43 5.99 -4.01
C ASP A 251 -28.48 5.22 -2.68
N PHE A 252 -27.37 4.63 -2.22
CA PHE A 252 -27.32 3.88 -0.97
C PHE A 252 -27.69 4.72 0.26
N LEU A 253 -27.52 6.04 0.20
CA LEU A 253 -27.95 6.94 1.27
C LEU A 253 -29.48 6.93 1.47
N TYR A 254 -30.23 6.51 0.46
CA TYR A 254 -31.70 6.45 0.46
C TYR A 254 -32.23 5.02 0.62
N TYR A 255 -31.36 4.06 0.98
CA TYR A 255 -31.74 2.68 1.19
C TYR A 255 -32.77 2.54 2.32
N ILE A 256 -33.95 1.99 2.02
CA ILE A 256 -34.93 1.56 3.03
C ILE A 256 -35.00 0.04 3.10
N SER A 257 -35.15 -0.66 1.98
CA SER A 257 -35.20 -2.13 1.94
C SER A 257 -35.01 -2.70 0.53
N GLY A 258 -34.38 -3.87 0.37
CA GLY A 258 -34.25 -4.61 -0.91
C GLY A 258 -32.83 -4.69 -1.46
N LYS A 259 -32.64 -4.87 -2.78
CA LYS A 259 -31.35 -5.01 -3.48
C LYS A 259 -30.96 -3.80 -4.33
N LYS A 260 -29.71 -3.33 -4.23
CA LYS A 260 -29.12 -2.20 -4.98
C LYS A 260 -28.74 -2.49 -6.45
N SER A 261 -28.75 -1.42 -7.29
CA SER A 261 -28.08 -1.32 -8.60
C SER A 261 -27.44 0.07 -8.75
N SER A 262 -26.24 0.14 -9.33
CA SER A 262 -25.28 1.27 -9.38
C SER A 262 -25.83 2.71 -9.59
N ALA A 263 -25.32 3.66 -8.80
CA ALA A 263 -25.46 5.11 -8.99
C ALA A 263 -24.08 5.83 -8.83
N HIS A 264 -24.04 7.12 -8.45
CA HIS A 264 -22.82 7.94 -8.34
C HIS A 264 -21.94 7.61 -7.12
N TYR A 265 -20.63 7.38 -7.29
CA TYR A 265 -19.74 6.93 -6.20
C TYR A 265 -19.46 8.05 -5.18
N LEU A 266 -19.53 7.72 -3.87
CA LEU A 266 -19.30 8.66 -2.77
C LEU A 266 -18.00 8.39 -2.01
N GLY A 267 -17.65 7.13 -1.82
CA GLY A 267 -16.50 6.74 -1.00
C GLY A 267 -16.52 5.27 -0.63
N ASN A 268 -15.46 4.84 0.06
CA ASN A 268 -15.33 3.49 0.58
C ASN A 268 -15.83 3.41 2.02
N HIS A 269 -16.54 2.33 2.34
CA HIS A 269 -17.11 2.10 3.65
C HIS A 269 -16.84 0.67 4.13
N ALA A 270 -16.69 0.50 5.43
CA ALA A 270 -16.46 -0.82 6.05
C ALA A 270 -17.70 -1.20 6.87
N VAL A 271 -18.16 -2.44 6.70
CA VAL A 271 -19.37 -2.97 7.32
C VAL A 271 -19.15 -4.37 7.85
N LYS A 272 -20.08 -4.86 8.67
CA LYS A 272 -20.05 -6.21 9.23
C LYS A 272 -21.05 -7.11 8.50
N ILE A 273 -20.58 -8.18 7.88
CA ILE A 273 -21.46 -9.20 7.28
C ILE A 273 -21.77 -10.25 8.36
N ILE A 274 -23.06 -10.51 8.61
CA ILE A 274 -23.52 -11.44 9.65
C ILE A 274 -24.28 -12.66 9.10
N GLY A 275 -24.55 -12.70 7.80
CA GLY A 275 -25.29 -13.81 7.20
C GLY A 275 -25.67 -13.55 5.75
N TRP A 276 -26.53 -14.43 5.21
CA TRP A 276 -27.00 -14.38 3.83
C TRP A 276 -28.40 -14.95 3.70
N GLY A 277 -29.04 -14.74 2.56
CA GLY A 277 -30.29 -15.38 2.22
C GLY A 277 -30.68 -15.17 0.78
N LYS A 278 -31.95 -15.45 0.49
CA LYS A 278 -32.57 -15.24 -0.81
C LYS A 278 -33.95 -14.63 -0.61
N GLU A 279 -34.23 -13.53 -1.30
CA GLU A 279 -35.56 -12.89 -1.29
C GLU A 279 -36.04 -12.77 -2.73
N ASN A 280 -37.24 -13.26 -3.04
CA ASN A 280 -37.79 -13.28 -4.41
C ASN A 280 -36.80 -13.86 -5.44
N SER A 281 -36.15 -14.97 -5.09
CA SER A 281 -35.13 -15.66 -5.88
C SER A 281 -33.80 -14.93 -6.07
N ILE A 282 -33.59 -13.80 -5.41
CA ILE A 282 -32.37 -12.99 -5.50
C ILE A 282 -31.49 -13.21 -4.25
N PRO A 283 -30.22 -13.62 -4.41
CA PRO A 283 -29.31 -13.82 -3.29
C PRO A 283 -28.83 -12.49 -2.69
N TYR A 284 -28.70 -12.44 -1.37
CA TYR A 284 -28.20 -11.26 -0.65
C TYR A 284 -27.25 -11.61 0.50
N TRP A 285 -26.39 -10.67 0.86
CA TRP A 285 -25.65 -10.57 2.12
C TRP A 285 -26.45 -9.75 3.13
N LEU A 286 -26.54 -10.23 4.37
CA LEU A 286 -27.12 -9.51 5.50
C LEU A 286 -26.02 -8.74 6.22
N VAL A 287 -26.10 -7.41 6.16
CA VAL A 287 -25.01 -6.51 6.56
C VAL A 287 -25.47 -5.58 7.67
N ALA A 288 -24.71 -5.51 8.76
CA ALA A 288 -24.88 -4.53 9.82
C ALA A 288 -24.04 -3.28 9.50
N ASN A 289 -24.69 -2.12 9.42
CA ASN A 289 -24.03 -0.84 9.21
C ASN A 289 -23.60 -0.21 10.55
N SER A 290 -22.83 0.87 10.50
CA SER A 290 -22.35 1.64 11.66
C SER A 290 -23.03 3.02 11.77
N TRP A 291 -24.26 3.12 11.25
CA TRP A 291 -25.07 4.34 11.16
C TRP A 291 -26.32 4.29 12.03
N ASN A 292 -26.19 3.72 13.24
CA ASN A 292 -27.28 3.47 14.18
C ASN A 292 -28.53 2.78 13.59
N ASN A 293 -29.57 2.64 14.40
CA ASN A 293 -30.78 1.90 14.05
C ASN A 293 -31.79 2.70 13.20
N THR A 294 -31.54 3.98 12.95
CA THR A 294 -32.42 4.85 12.14
C THR A 294 -32.14 4.78 10.64
N PHE A 295 -31.09 4.06 10.25
CA PHE A 295 -30.73 3.81 8.85
C PHE A 295 -31.28 2.46 8.37
N GLY A 296 -31.86 2.41 7.16
CA GLY A 296 -32.24 1.17 6.49
C GLY A 296 -33.19 0.30 7.30
N GLU A 297 -32.87 -1.00 7.40
CA GLU A 297 -33.68 -2.01 8.10
C GLU A 297 -33.24 -2.12 9.56
N ASN A 298 -33.57 -1.11 10.37
CA ASN A 298 -33.15 -1.03 11.79
C ASN A 298 -31.61 -1.10 11.97
N GLY A 299 -30.88 -0.43 11.08
CA GLY A 299 -29.42 -0.39 11.00
C GLY A 299 -28.79 -1.45 10.10
N PHE A 300 -29.59 -2.37 9.56
CA PHE A 300 -29.15 -3.39 8.61
C PHE A 300 -29.40 -2.97 7.16
N ALA A 301 -28.66 -3.58 6.25
CA ALA A 301 -28.87 -3.50 4.81
C ALA A 301 -28.70 -4.87 4.16
N ARG A 302 -29.37 -5.07 3.02
CA ARG A 302 -29.21 -6.25 2.17
C ARG A 302 -28.49 -5.84 0.89
N ILE A 303 -27.38 -6.49 0.60
CA ILE A 303 -26.54 -6.22 -0.58
C ILE A 303 -26.55 -7.45 -1.47
N LEU A 304 -26.56 -7.28 -2.79
CA LEU A 304 -26.51 -8.41 -3.72
C LEU A 304 -25.28 -9.28 -3.46
N ARG A 305 -25.50 -10.59 -3.34
CA ARG A 305 -24.46 -11.62 -3.16
C ARG A 305 -24.18 -12.35 -4.47
N GLY A 306 -22.94 -12.81 -4.66
CA GLY A 306 -22.50 -13.67 -5.75
C GLY A 306 -22.15 -12.94 -7.05
N LYS A 307 -22.02 -11.61 -6.98
CA LYS A 307 -21.65 -10.76 -8.13
C LYS A 307 -20.62 -9.70 -7.76
N ASP A 308 -20.02 -9.81 -6.57
CA ASP A 308 -19.14 -8.81 -6.00
C ASP A 308 -19.71 -7.38 -6.10
N GLU A 309 -21.00 -7.25 -5.80
CA GLU A 309 -21.73 -6.00 -5.95
C GLU A 309 -21.07 -4.90 -5.11
N CYS A 310 -20.75 -3.78 -5.76
CA CYS A 310 -19.99 -2.69 -5.11
C CYS A 310 -18.65 -3.14 -4.50
N ARG A 311 -18.07 -4.26 -4.97
CA ARG A 311 -16.86 -4.90 -4.45
C ARG A 311 -16.95 -5.42 -3.01
N ILE A 312 -18.15 -5.75 -2.52
CA ILE A 312 -18.36 -6.23 -1.14
C ILE A 312 -17.65 -7.55 -0.82
N GLU A 313 -17.41 -8.41 -1.83
CA GLU A 313 -16.73 -9.71 -1.68
C GLU A 313 -15.20 -9.58 -1.91
N SER A 314 -14.74 -8.50 -2.56
CA SER A 314 -13.32 -8.22 -2.84
C SER A 314 -12.45 -7.95 -1.59
N ALA A 315 -13.02 -7.41 -0.51
CA ALA A 315 -12.25 -6.89 0.63
C ALA A 315 -12.79 -7.39 1.97
N VAL A 316 -12.74 -8.71 2.17
CA VAL A 316 -13.27 -9.39 3.37
C VAL A 316 -12.15 -9.80 4.32
N PHE A 317 -12.29 -9.42 5.59
CA PHE A 317 -11.29 -9.60 6.63
C PHE A 317 -11.88 -10.30 7.85
N ALA A 318 -11.07 -11.17 8.43
CA ALA A 318 -11.41 -11.94 9.62
C ALA A 318 -10.18 -12.16 10.51
N GLY A 319 -10.41 -12.72 11.69
CA GLY A 319 -9.35 -13.15 12.59
C GLY A 319 -9.86 -14.10 13.65
N ILE A 320 -8.93 -14.74 14.36
CA ILE A 320 -9.24 -15.72 15.41
C ILE A 320 -8.87 -15.09 16.76
N PRO A 321 -9.77 -15.09 17.75
CA PRO A 321 -9.49 -14.54 19.08
C PRO A 321 -8.57 -15.47 19.90
N SER A 322 -7.79 -14.87 20.79
CA SER A 322 -7.03 -15.61 21.80
C SER A 322 -7.89 -15.80 23.04
N LEU A 323 -8.29 -17.04 23.34
CA LEU A 323 -9.00 -17.35 24.58
C LEU A 323 -7.97 -17.46 25.71
N ARG A 324 -8.11 -16.64 26.76
CA ARG A 324 -7.25 -16.69 27.95
C ARG A 324 -7.46 -18.04 28.66
N ASN A 325 -6.76 -19.08 28.22
CA ASN A 325 -6.48 -20.30 29.00
C ASN A 325 -5.44 -21.27 28.38
N GLU A 326 -4.76 -20.96 27.26
CA GLU A 326 -3.76 -21.89 26.70
C GLU A 326 -2.29 -21.43 26.66
N ASP A 327 -1.96 -20.13 26.77
CA ASP A 327 -0.56 -19.68 26.56
C ASP A 327 0.15 -19.06 27.79
N LEU A 328 -0.38 -19.23 29.00
CA LEU A 328 0.24 -18.71 30.25
C LEU A 328 1.29 -19.64 30.88
N ARG A 329 2.03 -20.42 30.08
CA ARG A 329 3.08 -21.32 30.59
C ARG A 329 4.51 -21.09 30.08
N SER A 330 4.81 -19.98 29.41
CA SER A 330 6.20 -19.76 28.94
C SER A 330 6.80 -18.36 29.08
N GLU A 331 6.16 -17.39 29.72
CA GLU A 331 6.76 -16.04 29.84
C GLU A 331 6.66 -15.43 31.25
N ILE A 332 7.20 -16.14 32.24
CA ILE A 332 7.67 -15.54 33.49
C ILE A 332 9.08 -16.09 33.72
N ASP A 333 10.08 -15.20 33.60
CA ASP A 333 11.51 -15.29 33.98
C ASP A 333 12.49 -14.93 32.84
N ILE A 334 12.40 -13.68 32.36
CA ILE A 334 13.54 -12.99 31.69
C ILE A 334 13.91 -11.79 32.54
N GLU A 335 14.48 -12.04 33.72
CA GLU A 335 15.19 -11.07 34.54
C GLU A 335 16.13 -11.84 35.50
N SER A 336 17.29 -12.33 35.01
CA SER A 336 18.48 -12.64 35.86
C SER A 336 19.73 -13.21 35.12
N ASP A 337 19.79 -13.22 33.79
CA ASP A 337 20.95 -13.82 33.07
C ASP A 337 22.20 -12.93 32.94
N VAL A 338 22.18 -11.72 33.52
CA VAL A 338 23.34 -10.81 33.52
C VAL A 338 24.30 -11.05 34.70
N GLU A 339 23.86 -11.73 35.77
CA GLU A 339 24.72 -11.99 36.95
C GLU A 339 25.31 -13.41 37.02
N ARG A 340 24.87 -14.35 36.17
CA ARG A 340 25.29 -15.77 36.26
C ARG A 340 26.59 -16.12 35.52
N LYS A 341 27.17 -15.19 34.74
CA LYS A 341 28.43 -15.40 33.98
C LYS A 341 29.71 -14.90 34.65
N LYS A 342 29.67 -14.41 35.90
CA LYS A 342 30.83 -13.82 36.60
C LYS A 342 31.47 -14.66 37.72
N LYS A 343 31.05 -15.90 37.97
CA LYS A 343 31.67 -16.76 39.01
C LYS A 343 31.73 -18.24 38.60
N LYS A 344 32.85 -18.62 37.99
CA LYS A 344 33.56 -19.94 38.01
C LYS A 344 34.47 -19.98 36.77
N ARG A 345 35.78 -20.16 36.84
CA ARG A 345 36.75 -20.28 37.93
C ARG A 345 38.11 -20.17 37.21
N PHE A 346 38.95 -19.25 37.66
CA PHE A 346 40.40 -19.31 37.45
C PHE A 346 40.94 -20.59 38.12
N ASP A 347 41.97 -21.23 37.55
CA ASP A 347 43.20 -21.67 38.25
C ASP A 347 44.00 -22.73 37.42
N LEU A 348 45.06 -22.23 36.74
CA LEU A 348 46.48 -22.65 36.70
C LEU A 348 46.86 -23.99 37.43
N ALA A 349 47.82 -24.86 37.08
CA ALA A 349 49.16 -24.73 36.48
C ALA A 349 49.91 -26.10 36.35
N VAL A 350 50.74 -26.25 35.29
CA VAL A 350 52.18 -26.70 35.26
C VAL A 350 52.62 -28.19 35.40
N LYS A 351 53.73 -28.48 34.67
CA LYS A 351 54.44 -29.73 34.26
C LYS A 351 55.07 -30.57 35.39
N ASP A 352 55.38 -31.84 35.08
CA ASP A 352 56.62 -32.53 35.53
C ASP A 352 57.08 -33.69 34.60
N ILE A 353 58.41 -33.90 34.53
CA ILE A 353 59.15 -34.94 33.78
C ILE A 353 59.77 -35.94 34.78
N PRO A 354 59.81 -37.27 34.53
CA PRO A 354 60.64 -38.19 35.32
C PRO A 354 61.95 -38.62 34.63
N LYS A 355 62.99 -38.85 35.45
CA LYS A 355 64.38 -39.28 35.14
C LYS A 355 64.52 -40.81 34.88
N ARG A 356 65.61 -41.23 34.19
CA ARG A 356 66.15 -42.62 34.06
C ARG A 356 66.94 -43.05 35.33
N GLU A 357 67.27 -44.30 35.72
CA GLU A 357 67.82 -45.58 35.16
C GLU A 357 67.63 -46.76 36.22
N PRO A 358 67.88 -48.10 36.06
CA PRO A 358 69.03 -48.82 35.42
C PRO A 358 68.77 -50.18 34.68
N LYS A 359 69.87 -50.82 34.18
CA LYS A 359 69.99 -52.03 33.31
C LYS A 359 69.86 -53.42 34.04
N PRO A 360 69.65 -54.55 33.32
CA PRO A 360 68.95 -55.76 33.82
C PRO A 360 69.86 -56.91 34.32
N SER A 361 69.26 -57.92 34.98
CA SER A 361 69.91 -59.18 35.39
C SER A 361 69.29 -60.43 34.72
N LYS A 362 70.09 -61.51 34.68
CA LYS A 362 69.89 -62.77 33.93
C LYS A 362 68.68 -63.64 34.29
N SER A 363 67.80 -63.24 35.21
CA SER A 363 66.52 -63.93 35.45
C SER A 363 65.40 -63.46 34.50
N SER A 364 65.69 -62.53 33.58
CA SER A 364 64.67 -61.90 32.74
C SER A 364 64.15 -62.76 31.60
N PHE A 365 64.79 -63.85 31.18
CA PHE A 365 64.40 -64.58 29.96
C PHE A 365 63.08 -65.38 30.11
N HIS A 366 62.84 -66.02 31.26
CA HIS A 366 61.55 -66.68 31.52
C HIS A 366 60.41 -65.68 31.75
N VAL A 367 60.72 -64.56 32.40
CA VAL A 367 59.77 -63.45 32.61
C VAL A 367 59.44 -62.75 31.28
N GLU A 368 60.36 -62.72 30.32
CA GLU A 368 60.12 -62.15 28.98
C GLU A 368 59.26 -63.06 28.10
N CYS A 369 59.44 -64.38 28.15
CA CYS A 369 58.56 -65.33 27.47
C CYS A 369 57.13 -65.32 28.03
N GLU A 370 56.95 -65.24 29.35
CA GLU A 370 55.62 -65.07 29.95
C GLU A 370 55.01 -63.71 29.61
N LYS A 371 55.78 -62.62 29.67
CA LYS A 371 55.32 -61.28 29.25
C LYS A 371 54.99 -61.21 27.75
N GLU A 372 55.68 -61.98 26.89
CA GLU A 372 55.35 -62.10 25.47
C GLU A 372 54.09 -62.94 25.23
N ALA A 373 53.87 -64.00 26.01
CA ALA A 373 52.62 -64.76 25.97
C ALA A 373 51.42 -63.91 26.44
N THR A 374 51.58 -63.13 27.52
CA THR A 374 50.55 -62.18 27.98
C THR A 374 50.38 -61.00 27.01
N ARG A 375 51.46 -60.52 26.37
CA ARG A 375 51.36 -59.52 25.28
C ARG A 375 50.56 -60.08 24.11
N ARG A 376 50.82 -61.31 23.67
CA ARG A 376 50.10 -61.99 22.59
C ARG A 376 48.63 -62.17 22.92
N GLN A 377 48.28 -62.59 24.15
CA GLN A 377 46.88 -62.64 24.61
C GLN A 377 46.21 -61.26 24.65
N ASN A 378 46.93 -60.21 25.05
CA ASN A 378 46.43 -58.83 25.04
C ASN A 378 46.19 -58.25 23.63
N PHE A 379 46.72 -58.89 22.57
CA PHE A 379 46.42 -58.52 21.18
C PHE A 379 45.18 -59.24 20.63
N VAL A 380 44.72 -60.34 21.25
CA VAL A 380 43.59 -61.13 20.75
C VAL A 380 42.28 -60.35 20.81
N HIS A 381 42.10 -59.49 21.81
CA HIS A 381 40.88 -58.69 22.01
C HIS A 381 40.86 -57.35 21.27
N LEU A 382 41.97 -56.96 20.64
CA LEU A 382 42.07 -55.69 19.91
C LEU A 382 41.64 -55.89 18.46
N ASN A 383 40.98 -54.88 17.87
CA ASN A 383 40.69 -54.92 16.44
C ASN A 383 41.99 -54.73 15.62
N ALA A 384 41.95 -55.04 14.32
CA ALA A 384 43.14 -55.03 13.47
C ALA A 384 43.87 -53.68 13.46
N TYR A 385 43.12 -52.57 13.52
CA TYR A 385 43.67 -51.21 13.55
C TYR A 385 44.36 -50.89 14.88
N GLU A 386 43.74 -51.25 16.01
CA GLU A 386 44.30 -51.04 17.35
C GLU A 386 45.55 -51.88 17.58
N ARG A 387 45.56 -53.13 17.10
CA ARG A 387 46.77 -53.97 17.11
C ARG A 387 47.89 -53.33 16.31
N HIS A 388 47.59 -52.88 15.09
CA HIS A 388 48.58 -52.24 14.21
C HIS A 388 49.16 -50.96 14.85
N LYS A 389 48.30 -50.07 15.37
CA LYS A 389 48.72 -48.83 16.03
C LYS A 389 49.61 -49.11 17.25
N ARG A 390 49.26 -50.10 18.07
CA ARG A 390 50.02 -50.47 19.27
C ARG A 390 51.37 -51.10 18.90
N LEU A 391 51.42 -51.95 17.88
CA LEU A 391 52.67 -52.55 17.37
C LEU A 391 53.61 -51.50 16.77
N ILE A 392 53.08 -50.56 15.97
CA ILE A 392 53.85 -49.45 15.40
C ILE A 392 54.41 -48.54 16.51
N ASN A 393 53.59 -48.20 17.52
CA ASN A 393 54.04 -47.38 18.64
C ASN A 393 55.12 -48.09 19.48
N GLU A 394 54.99 -49.39 19.77
CA GLU A 394 56.04 -50.15 20.46
C GLU A 394 57.33 -50.27 19.63
N TYR A 395 57.23 -50.40 18.29
CA TYR A 395 58.38 -50.43 17.40
C TYR A 395 59.12 -49.08 17.37
N ILE A 396 58.40 -47.97 17.26
CA ILE A 396 58.96 -46.60 17.27
C ILE A 396 59.64 -46.29 18.61
N LEU A 397 59.05 -46.71 19.72
CA LEU A 397 59.60 -46.50 21.06
C LEU A 397 60.87 -47.33 21.33
N LYS A 398 61.03 -48.50 20.69
CA LYS A 398 62.21 -49.37 20.84
C LYS A 398 63.35 -49.08 19.86
N HIS A 399 63.06 -48.55 18.66
CA HIS A 399 64.07 -48.27 17.63
C HIS A 399 63.94 -46.82 17.10
N PRO A 400 64.40 -45.81 17.86
CA PRO A 400 64.32 -44.40 17.47
C PRO A 400 65.18 -44.14 16.22
N GLY A 401 64.58 -43.57 15.17
CA GLY A 401 65.26 -43.25 13.90
C GLY A 401 64.85 -44.14 12.70
N SER A 402 64.13 -45.23 12.93
CA SER A 402 63.77 -46.22 11.90
C SER A 402 62.42 -45.95 11.19
N SER A 403 61.73 -44.86 11.54
CA SER A 403 60.37 -44.58 11.06
C SER A 403 60.30 -44.29 9.54
N ALA A 404 61.43 -44.00 8.90
CA ALA A 404 61.51 -43.85 7.44
C ALA A 404 61.22 -45.17 6.70
N LEU A 405 61.55 -46.33 7.29
CA LEU A 405 61.29 -47.67 6.73
C LEU A 405 59.85 -48.15 6.94
N LEU A 406 59.07 -47.46 7.78
CA LEU A 406 57.66 -47.75 8.05
C LEU A 406 56.70 -46.86 7.26
N LYS A 407 57.18 -46.12 6.26
CA LYS A 407 56.29 -45.39 5.34
C LYS A 407 55.46 -46.39 4.56
N ARG A 408 54.28 -46.70 5.11
CA ARG A 408 53.20 -47.40 4.40
C ARG A 408 52.98 -46.69 3.07
N ASP A 409 52.95 -47.46 2.01
CA ASP A 409 52.52 -46.98 0.72
C ASP A 409 51.02 -46.62 0.82
N THR A 410 50.74 -45.33 0.99
CA THR A 410 49.37 -44.80 1.10
C THR A 410 48.74 -44.59 -0.28
N SER A 411 49.41 -44.95 -1.38
CA SER A 411 48.86 -44.75 -2.73
C SER A 411 47.59 -45.54 -3.01
N LYS A 412 47.30 -46.58 -2.19
CA LYS A 412 46.09 -47.40 -2.25
C LYS A 412 45.13 -47.20 -1.08
N ASP A 413 45.42 -46.24 -0.18
CA ASP A 413 44.57 -46.00 0.98
C ASP A 413 43.35 -45.18 0.57
N LYS A 414 42.15 -45.74 0.78
CA LYS A 414 40.89 -44.99 0.65
C LYS A 414 40.65 -44.19 1.93
N THR A 415 40.49 -42.88 1.80
CA THR A 415 40.11 -42.03 2.93
C THR A 415 38.59 -42.04 3.14
N ASP A 416 38.10 -41.64 4.32
CA ASP A 416 36.66 -41.51 4.58
C ASP A 416 35.96 -40.64 3.54
N ILE A 417 36.64 -39.60 3.02
CA ILE A 417 36.10 -38.73 1.97
C ILE A 417 36.04 -39.41 0.60
N ASP A 418 36.96 -40.33 0.31
CA ASP A 418 36.92 -41.15 -0.90
C ASP A 418 35.77 -42.16 -0.83
N VAL A 419 35.59 -42.79 0.34
CA VAL A 419 34.48 -43.72 0.60
C VAL A 419 33.12 -43.02 0.47
N ILE A 420 33.00 -41.80 1.03
CA ILE A 420 31.78 -40.99 0.90
C ILE A 420 31.57 -40.60 -0.58
N ARG A 421 32.61 -40.19 -1.31
CA ARG A 421 32.46 -39.83 -2.73
C ARG A 421 32.02 -41.01 -3.58
N GLU A 422 32.52 -42.22 -3.30
CA GLU A 422 32.17 -43.44 -4.01
C GLU A 422 30.75 -43.96 -3.70
N ASN A 423 30.26 -43.75 -2.48
CA ASN A 423 28.99 -44.35 -1.99
C ASN A 423 27.92 -43.31 -1.65
N SER A 424 28.13 -42.02 -1.96
CA SER A 424 27.16 -40.97 -1.68
C SER A 424 25.97 -41.03 -2.64
N LYS A 425 24.78 -41.09 -2.07
CA LYS A 425 23.52 -40.79 -2.77
C LYS A 425 23.08 -39.36 -2.46
N PHE A 426 22.52 -38.67 -3.45
CA PHE A 426 21.98 -37.32 -3.32
C PHE A 426 20.69 -37.29 -2.50
N LEU A 427 19.83 -38.30 -2.68
CA LEU A 427 18.65 -38.56 -1.87
C LEU A 427 18.62 -40.04 -1.49
N TRP A 428 18.52 -40.31 -0.19
CA TRP A 428 18.24 -41.65 0.32
C TRP A 428 16.73 -41.78 0.48
N GLU A 429 16.14 -42.82 -0.11
CA GLU A 429 14.73 -43.17 0.07
C GLU A 429 14.54 -43.95 1.38
N ASP A 430 13.34 -43.94 1.95
CA ASP A 430 13.08 -44.57 3.25
C ASP A 430 13.28 -46.11 3.20
N ASP A 431 13.19 -46.71 2.01
CA ASP A 431 13.40 -48.14 1.75
C ASP A 431 14.87 -48.52 1.48
N ASP A 432 15.79 -47.55 1.40
CA ASP A 432 17.22 -47.81 1.14
C ASP A 432 17.95 -48.31 2.42
N GLU A 433 18.07 -49.63 2.58
CA GLU A 433 18.89 -50.23 3.65
C GLU A 433 20.36 -50.42 3.22
N PRO A 434 21.34 -49.72 3.83
CA PRO A 434 22.74 -49.83 3.44
C PRO A 434 23.32 -51.18 3.86
N GLN A 435 23.78 -51.96 2.88
CA GLN A 435 24.27 -53.32 3.09
C GLN A 435 25.76 -53.36 3.49
N THR A 436 26.56 -52.42 2.98
CA THR A 436 28.02 -52.35 3.24
C THR A 436 28.38 -51.32 4.32
N TRP A 437 29.57 -51.43 4.91
CA TRP A 437 30.04 -50.46 5.92
C TRP A 437 30.26 -49.07 5.30
N GLU A 438 30.73 -49.03 4.07
CA GLU A 438 30.96 -47.84 3.26
C GLU A 438 29.65 -47.08 2.99
N GLN A 439 28.59 -47.80 2.61
CA GLN A 439 27.25 -47.24 2.46
C GLN A 439 26.66 -46.77 3.80
N LYS A 440 26.91 -47.48 4.90
CA LYS A 440 26.50 -47.05 6.25
C LYS A 440 27.19 -45.75 6.67
N LEU A 441 28.47 -45.57 6.33
CA LEU A 441 29.21 -44.34 6.58
C LEU A 441 28.63 -43.16 5.77
N ALA A 442 28.32 -43.38 4.48
CA ALA A 442 27.70 -42.38 3.63
C ALA A 442 26.29 -41.98 4.13
N LYS A 443 25.44 -42.95 4.52
CA LYS A 443 24.11 -42.69 5.09
C LYS A 443 24.18 -41.87 6.38
N ARG A 444 25.09 -42.23 7.30
CA ARG A 444 25.33 -41.47 8.55
C ARG A 444 25.77 -40.03 8.30
N TYR A 445 26.51 -39.77 7.23
CA TYR A 445 26.89 -38.40 6.87
C TYR A 445 25.69 -37.63 6.31
N TYR A 446 24.89 -38.27 5.45
CA TYR A 446 23.67 -37.72 4.88
C TYR A 446 22.62 -37.33 5.96
N ASP A 447 22.44 -38.16 6.98
CA ASP A 447 21.49 -37.91 8.07
C ASP A 447 21.84 -36.70 8.94
N LYS A 448 23.10 -36.23 8.89
CA LYS A 448 23.56 -35.02 9.60
C LYS A 448 23.31 -33.72 8.82
N LEU A 449 22.88 -33.80 7.56
CA LEU A 449 22.63 -32.63 6.73
C LEU A 449 21.22 -32.07 6.95
N PHE A 450 21.11 -30.74 6.93
CA PHE A 450 19.83 -30.05 7.08
C PHE A 450 19.22 -29.79 5.70
N LYS A 451 18.17 -30.58 5.37
CA LYS A 451 17.63 -30.72 4.00
C LYS A 451 16.44 -29.80 3.67
N GLU A 452 16.00 -28.96 4.61
CA GLU A 452 14.83 -28.09 4.39
C GLU A 452 15.09 -26.94 3.40
N TYR A 453 16.27 -26.32 3.48
CA TYR A 453 16.72 -25.26 2.57
C TYR A 453 18.16 -25.52 2.12
N CYS A 454 18.45 -25.25 0.85
CA CYS A 454 19.79 -25.34 0.28
C CYS A 454 20.48 -23.96 0.21
N ILE A 455 21.80 -23.99 0.03
CA ILE A 455 22.63 -22.80 -0.24
C ILE A 455 23.05 -22.81 -1.71
N GLY A 456 22.86 -21.68 -2.39
CA GLY A 456 23.22 -21.50 -3.79
C GLY A 456 24.48 -20.65 -3.99
N ASP A 457 25.33 -21.02 -4.95
CA ASP A 457 26.38 -20.17 -5.50
C ASP A 457 25.93 -19.61 -6.85
N LEU A 458 25.49 -18.36 -6.83
CA LEU A 458 25.00 -17.64 -8.01
C LEU A 458 26.11 -16.87 -8.73
N SER A 459 27.39 -17.09 -8.44
CA SER A 459 28.49 -16.30 -9.05
C SER A 459 28.57 -16.42 -10.58
N LYS A 460 28.19 -17.56 -11.15
CA LYS A 460 28.20 -17.83 -12.61
C LYS A 460 26.82 -17.80 -13.27
N TYR A 461 25.87 -17.05 -12.69
CA TYR A 461 24.50 -16.96 -13.18
C TYR A 461 24.38 -16.52 -14.65
N LYS A 462 25.30 -15.67 -15.15
CA LYS A 462 25.32 -15.23 -16.55
C LYS A 462 25.65 -16.35 -17.54
N GLU A 463 26.42 -17.35 -17.12
CA GLU A 463 26.65 -18.59 -17.90
C GLU A 463 25.47 -19.58 -17.76
N GLY A 464 24.52 -19.29 -16.87
CA GLY A 464 23.44 -20.19 -16.43
C GLY A 464 23.93 -21.41 -15.67
N LYS A 465 25.08 -21.28 -15.01
CA LYS A 465 25.61 -22.32 -14.11
C LYS A 465 25.33 -21.88 -12.68
N ILE A 466 24.67 -22.75 -11.92
CA ILE A 466 24.33 -22.55 -10.52
C ILE A 466 24.77 -23.79 -9.77
N ALA A 467 25.43 -23.60 -8.64
CA ALA A 467 25.78 -24.71 -7.74
C ALA A 467 24.90 -24.65 -6.49
N LEU A 468 24.41 -25.80 -6.04
CA LEU A 468 23.56 -25.93 -4.86
C LEU A 468 24.17 -26.95 -3.92
N ARG A 469 24.04 -26.74 -2.60
CA ARG A 469 24.40 -27.72 -1.57
C ARG A 469 23.50 -27.62 -0.35
N TRP A 470 23.43 -28.69 0.43
CA TRP A 470 22.76 -28.69 1.72
C TRP A 470 23.50 -27.85 2.77
N ARG A 471 22.76 -27.38 3.77
CA ARG A 471 23.27 -26.54 4.87
C ARG A 471 24.04 -27.39 5.87
N ILE A 472 25.11 -26.81 6.43
CA ILE A 472 25.83 -27.37 7.57
C ILE A 472 25.28 -26.80 8.89
N GLU A 473 25.53 -27.48 10.01
CA GLU A 473 25.04 -27.11 11.34
C GLU A 473 25.31 -25.64 11.70
N GLN A 474 26.53 -25.14 11.48
CA GLN A 474 26.88 -23.75 11.77
C GLN A 474 26.08 -22.72 10.96
N GLU A 475 25.67 -23.07 9.74
CA GLU A 475 24.86 -22.19 8.88
C GLU A 475 23.39 -22.16 9.32
N VAL A 476 22.89 -23.29 9.82
CA VAL A 476 21.54 -23.39 10.39
C VAL A 476 21.45 -22.58 11.69
N ILE A 477 22.44 -22.70 12.58
CA ILE A 477 22.50 -21.92 13.82
C ILE A 477 22.54 -20.41 13.52
N LYS A 478 23.21 -20.00 12.45
CA LYS A 478 23.25 -18.59 12.00
C LYS A 478 21.99 -18.14 11.24
N GLY A 479 21.07 -19.05 10.89
CA GLY A 479 19.89 -18.72 10.08
C GLY A 479 20.17 -18.55 8.59
N LYS A 480 21.33 -18.95 8.06
CA LYS A 480 21.66 -18.79 6.63
C LYS A 480 20.84 -19.73 5.76
N GLY A 481 20.24 -19.18 4.70
CA GLY A 481 19.27 -19.88 3.84
C GLY A 481 17.84 -19.95 4.40
N GLN A 482 17.57 -19.36 5.57
CA GLN A 482 16.23 -19.28 6.17
C GLN A 482 15.88 -17.85 6.60
N PHE A 483 16.68 -17.22 7.46
CA PHE A 483 16.49 -15.81 7.87
C PHE A 483 17.45 -14.87 7.13
N ILE A 484 18.57 -15.41 6.64
CA ILE A 484 19.54 -14.71 5.80
C ILE A 484 19.52 -15.35 4.40
N CYS A 485 19.75 -14.55 3.36
CA CYS A 485 19.80 -14.97 1.96
C CYS A 485 20.66 -16.23 1.77
N GLY A 486 20.09 -17.22 1.07
CA GLY A 486 20.71 -18.52 0.78
C GLY A 486 21.79 -18.47 -0.30
N ASN A 487 22.15 -17.29 -0.83
CA ASN A 487 23.30 -17.17 -1.71
C ASN A 487 24.59 -17.15 -0.88
N LYS A 488 25.59 -17.96 -1.27
CA LYS A 488 26.84 -18.21 -0.52
C LYS A 488 27.53 -16.94 -0.02
N ARG A 489 27.53 -15.87 -0.83
CA ARG A 489 28.22 -14.59 -0.55
C ARG A 489 27.27 -13.44 -0.16
N CYS A 490 25.99 -13.70 0.10
CA CYS A 490 25.00 -12.69 0.46
C CYS A 490 24.63 -12.81 1.94
N GLU A 491 24.43 -11.67 2.60
CA GLU A 491 24.09 -11.56 4.01
C GLU A 491 22.78 -10.76 4.24
N GLU A 492 21.98 -10.55 3.18
CA GLU A 492 20.70 -9.83 3.25
C GLU A 492 19.63 -10.61 4.02
N GLU A 493 18.86 -9.91 4.87
CA GLU A 493 17.82 -10.48 5.73
C GLU A 493 16.39 -10.06 5.32
N GLU A 494 16.25 -8.98 4.54
CA GLU A 494 14.96 -8.40 4.18
C GLU A 494 14.38 -9.00 2.88
N ASN A 495 13.04 -9.07 2.80
CA ASN A 495 12.28 -9.43 1.60
C ASN A 495 12.71 -10.75 0.92
N LEU A 496 13.11 -11.75 1.71
CA LEU A 496 13.54 -13.05 1.22
C LEU A 496 12.37 -13.87 0.63
N THR A 497 12.54 -14.35 -0.60
CA THR A 497 11.61 -15.21 -1.32
C THR A 497 12.12 -16.64 -1.40
N SER A 498 11.24 -17.62 -1.22
CA SER A 498 11.57 -19.05 -1.36
C SER A 498 11.32 -19.52 -2.79
N TRP A 499 12.33 -20.15 -3.38
CA TRP A 499 12.30 -20.70 -4.73
C TRP A 499 12.36 -22.22 -4.66
N GLU A 500 11.45 -22.89 -5.37
CA GLU A 500 11.58 -24.32 -5.64
C GLU A 500 12.31 -24.49 -6.96
N VAL A 501 13.53 -25.03 -6.87
CA VAL A 501 14.41 -25.22 -8.02
C VAL A 501 14.47 -26.70 -8.31
N ASN A 502 14.16 -27.08 -9.55
CA ASN A 502 14.37 -28.45 -10.01
C ASN A 502 15.87 -28.69 -10.17
N PHE A 503 16.42 -29.59 -9.37
CA PHE A 503 17.80 -30.00 -9.39
C PHE A 503 17.93 -31.36 -10.09
N ALA A 504 18.36 -31.32 -11.34
CA ALA A 504 18.72 -32.50 -12.10
C ALA A 504 20.15 -32.93 -11.74
N TYR A 505 20.33 -34.19 -11.36
CA TYR A 505 21.62 -34.77 -11.03
C TYR A 505 21.78 -36.15 -11.67
N VAL A 506 23.02 -36.62 -11.76
CA VAL A 506 23.34 -37.95 -12.26
C VAL A 506 23.85 -38.77 -11.09
N GLU A 507 23.24 -39.91 -10.86
CA GLU A 507 23.59 -40.85 -9.81
C GLU A 507 23.59 -42.25 -10.43
N GLU A 508 24.65 -43.01 -10.23
CA GLU A 508 24.80 -44.37 -10.81
C GLU A 508 24.57 -44.43 -12.34
N GLN A 509 24.98 -43.36 -13.06
CA GLN A 509 24.77 -43.18 -14.51
C GLN A 509 23.31 -42.96 -14.94
N GLU A 510 22.38 -42.87 -14.00
CA GLU A 510 20.99 -42.53 -14.25
C GLU A 510 20.72 -41.05 -13.94
N LYS A 511 19.89 -40.41 -14.77
CA LYS A 511 19.47 -39.02 -14.55
C LYS A 511 18.29 -38.98 -13.60
N LYS A 512 18.47 -38.37 -12.43
CA LYS A 512 17.44 -38.18 -11.41
C LYS A 512 17.17 -36.69 -11.22
N ASN A 513 15.97 -36.35 -10.74
CA ASN A 513 15.53 -34.97 -10.52
C ASN A 513 14.93 -34.84 -9.12
N ALA A 514 15.23 -33.74 -8.44
CA ALA A 514 14.66 -33.44 -7.13
C ALA A 514 14.30 -31.95 -7.03
N LEU A 515 13.17 -31.64 -6.41
CA LEU A 515 12.82 -30.27 -6.07
C LEU A 515 13.55 -29.87 -4.78
N VAL A 516 14.35 -28.82 -4.86
CA VAL A 516 15.08 -28.26 -3.70
C VAL A 516 14.63 -26.83 -3.42
N LYS A 517 14.50 -26.49 -2.15
CA LYS A 517 14.07 -25.15 -1.71
C LYS A 517 15.28 -24.24 -1.48
N LEU A 518 15.31 -23.09 -2.14
CA LEU A 518 16.36 -22.07 -2.04
C LEU A 518 15.73 -20.72 -1.69
N ARG A 519 16.12 -20.12 -0.56
CA ARG A 519 15.57 -18.82 -0.12
C ARG A 519 16.52 -17.68 -0.48
N LEU A 520 16.08 -16.68 -1.24
CA LEU A 520 16.92 -15.60 -1.80
C LEU A 520 16.28 -14.22 -1.64
N CYS A 521 17.10 -13.18 -1.47
CA CYS A 521 16.66 -11.77 -1.57
C CYS A 521 16.25 -11.41 -3.01
N PRO A 522 15.57 -10.27 -3.24
CA PRO A 522 15.12 -9.86 -4.57
C PRO A 522 16.24 -9.86 -5.63
N ASP A 523 17.40 -9.31 -5.31
CA ASP A 523 18.56 -9.27 -6.21
C ASP A 523 19.11 -10.64 -6.60
N CYS A 524 19.14 -11.58 -5.64
CA CYS A 524 19.60 -12.94 -5.90
C CYS A 524 18.54 -13.75 -6.65
N SER A 525 17.26 -13.42 -6.48
CA SER A 525 16.13 -14.04 -7.18
C SER A 525 16.10 -13.70 -8.68
N GLU A 526 16.50 -12.47 -9.04
CA GLU A 526 16.70 -12.10 -10.44
C GLU A 526 17.87 -12.86 -11.07
N LYS A 527 18.99 -13.00 -10.33
CA LYS A 527 20.17 -13.76 -10.79
C LYS A 527 19.81 -15.22 -11.07
N LEU A 528 18.99 -15.84 -10.21
CA LEU A 528 18.49 -17.21 -10.40
C LEU A 528 17.68 -17.37 -11.72
N ASN A 529 16.88 -16.36 -12.10
CA ASN A 529 15.99 -16.41 -13.26
C ASN A 529 16.52 -15.71 -14.52
N TYR A 530 17.81 -15.36 -14.53
CA TYR A 530 18.43 -14.52 -15.57
C TYR A 530 18.20 -15.02 -17.00
N LYS A 531 18.39 -16.33 -17.28
CA LYS A 531 18.17 -16.91 -18.62
C LYS A 531 16.70 -16.87 -19.06
N LYS A 532 15.76 -17.21 -18.18
CA LYS A 532 14.31 -17.17 -18.50
C LYS A 532 13.85 -15.75 -18.84
N ILE A 533 14.34 -14.76 -18.10
CA ILE A 533 14.03 -13.35 -18.34
C ILE A 533 14.64 -12.88 -19.67
N PHE A 534 15.88 -13.29 -19.97
CA PHE A 534 16.57 -12.94 -21.22
C PHE A 534 15.93 -13.61 -22.46
N GLU A 535 15.54 -14.88 -22.35
CA GLU A 535 14.88 -15.63 -23.42
C GLU A 535 13.45 -15.13 -23.66
N LYS A 536 12.70 -14.75 -22.61
CA LYS A 536 11.38 -14.11 -22.74
C LYS A 536 11.46 -12.77 -23.47
N LYS A 537 12.52 -11.99 -23.24
CA LYS A 537 12.80 -10.75 -24.00
C LYS A 537 13.14 -11.01 -25.47
N LYS A 538 13.81 -12.13 -25.79
CA LYS A 538 14.16 -12.51 -27.17
C LYS A 538 12.96 -13.10 -27.94
N ARG A 539 12.13 -13.93 -27.31
CA ARG A 539 10.88 -14.47 -27.86
C ARG A 539 9.83 -13.39 -28.10
N ASN A 540 9.63 -12.47 -27.16
CA ASN A 540 8.72 -11.32 -27.34
C ASN A 540 9.09 -10.41 -28.53
N LYS A 541 10.35 -10.45 -28.98
CA LYS A 541 10.85 -9.70 -30.16
C LYS A 541 10.65 -10.45 -31.49
N THR A 542 10.45 -11.77 -31.45
CA THR A 542 10.22 -12.62 -32.64
C THR A 542 8.72 -12.89 -32.84
N ASP A 543 7.96 -13.04 -31.74
CA ASP A 543 6.49 -13.21 -31.78
C ASP A 543 5.75 -11.93 -32.21
N THR A 544 6.38 -10.75 -32.05
CA THR A 544 5.89 -9.45 -32.55
C THR A 544 5.91 -9.29 -34.07
N LEU A 545 6.61 -10.18 -34.81
CA LEU A 545 6.67 -10.15 -36.28
C LEU A 545 5.64 -11.09 -36.93
N HIS A 546 5.29 -12.20 -36.30
CA HIS A 546 4.31 -13.17 -36.83
C HIS A 546 2.86 -12.87 -36.41
N ALA A 547 2.62 -12.24 -35.25
CA ALA A 547 1.27 -11.91 -34.76
C ALA A 547 0.58 -10.73 -35.47
N LYS A 548 1.26 -10.04 -36.42
CA LYS A 548 0.67 -8.93 -37.20
C LYS A 548 -0.31 -9.37 -38.30
N GLY A 549 -0.42 -10.67 -38.59
CA GLY A 549 -1.20 -11.19 -39.72
C GLY A 549 -2.65 -11.57 -39.42
N GLU A 550 -2.93 -12.20 -38.28
CA GLU A 550 -4.18 -12.99 -38.13
C GLU A 550 -5.09 -12.62 -36.94
N ASP A 551 -4.63 -11.85 -35.96
CA ASP A 551 -5.45 -11.44 -34.79
C ASP A 551 -6.38 -10.24 -35.04
N ARG A 552 -6.52 -9.78 -36.30
CA ARG A 552 -7.30 -8.59 -36.66
C ARG A 552 -8.83 -8.80 -36.65
N LYS A 553 -9.36 -9.92 -36.14
CA LYS A 553 -10.78 -10.27 -36.31
C LYS A 553 -11.57 -10.78 -35.09
N ARG A 554 -11.02 -10.90 -33.87
CA ARG A 554 -11.82 -11.54 -32.79
C ARG A 554 -11.67 -11.08 -31.33
N SER A 555 -10.96 -10.01 -31.02
CA SER A 555 -10.80 -9.55 -29.62
C SER A 555 -10.91 -8.02 -29.45
N VAL A 556 -11.94 -7.43 -30.06
CA VAL A 556 -12.43 -6.09 -29.70
C VAL A 556 -13.70 -6.32 -28.90
N GLU A 557 -13.88 -5.62 -27.77
CA GLU A 557 -14.81 -5.89 -26.65
C GLU A 557 -14.10 -6.77 -25.59
N GLU A 558 -13.39 -6.23 -24.57
CA GLU A 558 -14.04 -5.55 -23.44
C GLU A 558 -13.16 -4.61 -22.57
N ASP A 559 -11.86 -4.37 -22.81
CA ASP A 559 -11.04 -3.56 -21.86
C ASP A 559 -10.50 -2.22 -22.40
N ASP A 560 -11.41 -1.32 -22.83
CA ASP A 560 -11.07 0.11 -23.00
C ASP A 560 -12.15 1.02 -22.37
N VAL A 561 -12.00 1.29 -21.07
CA VAL A 561 -12.97 2.03 -20.24
C VAL A 561 -13.20 3.45 -20.76
N CYS A 562 -12.20 4.07 -21.39
CA CYS A 562 -12.37 5.39 -21.99
C CYS A 562 -13.18 5.34 -23.30
N GLU A 563 -13.01 4.30 -24.11
CA GLU A 563 -13.78 4.13 -25.33
C GLU A 563 -15.25 3.79 -25.02
N ASN A 564 -15.49 2.96 -24.00
CA ASN A 564 -16.82 2.59 -23.52
C ASN A 564 -17.61 3.79 -22.96
N ASN A 565 -16.97 4.67 -22.17
CA ASN A 565 -17.62 5.89 -21.66
C ASN A 565 -17.83 6.95 -22.76
N TYR A 566 -16.90 7.08 -23.70
CA TYR A 566 -17.07 7.92 -24.90
C TYR A 566 -18.26 7.47 -25.75
N ILE A 567 -18.41 6.17 -25.98
CA ILE A 567 -19.54 5.57 -26.72
C ILE A 567 -20.87 5.81 -25.98
N GLN A 568 -20.90 5.71 -24.65
CA GLN A 568 -22.10 6.01 -23.86
C GLN A 568 -22.51 7.49 -23.95
N LEU A 569 -21.55 8.42 -23.89
CA LEU A 569 -21.81 9.86 -24.02
C LEU A 569 -22.33 10.24 -25.41
N ILE A 570 -21.81 9.61 -26.48
CA ILE A 570 -22.32 9.77 -27.86
C ILE A 570 -23.74 9.21 -27.99
N LYS A 571 -24.00 8.01 -27.47
CA LYS A 571 -25.33 7.36 -27.54
C LYS A 571 -26.42 8.19 -26.86
N ASN A 572 -26.08 8.99 -25.85
CA ASN A 572 -27.01 9.84 -25.11
C ASN A 572 -27.24 11.23 -25.75
N ASN A 573 -26.69 11.53 -26.94
CA ASN A 573 -26.81 12.84 -27.61
C ASN A 573 -26.38 14.06 -26.76
N GLN A 574 -25.53 13.85 -25.75
CA GLN A 574 -25.03 14.91 -24.86
C GLN A 574 -23.76 15.58 -25.41
N MET A 575 -23.74 15.89 -26.72
CA MET A 575 -22.58 16.57 -27.29
C MET A 575 -22.49 18.01 -26.76
N PRO A 576 -21.34 18.41 -26.21
CA PRO A 576 -21.14 19.78 -25.73
C PRO A 576 -21.23 20.78 -26.88
N LYS A 577 -21.94 21.89 -26.66
CA LYS A 577 -22.12 22.94 -27.68
C LYS A 577 -20.89 23.83 -27.85
N THR A 578 -20.04 23.90 -26.82
CA THR A 578 -18.99 24.92 -26.69
C THR A 578 -17.58 24.36 -26.86
N TRP A 579 -17.41 23.03 -26.82
CA TRP A 579 -16.12 22.36 -26.98
C TRP A 579 -16.26 21.06 -27.78
N LYS A 580 -15.16 20.62 -28.38
CA LYS A 580 -15.07 19.39 -29.15
C LYS A 580 -14.54 18.27 -28.27
N MET A 581 -15.36 17.24 -28.14
CA MET A 581 -15.03 16.00 -27.43
C MET A 581 -14.41 14.97 -28.38
N GLY A 582 -13.44 14.19 -27.91
CA GLY A 582 -12.80 13.10 -28.64
C GLY A 582 -11.73 12.38 -27.81
N LEU A 583 -11.20 11.28 -28.34
CA LEU A 583 -10.10 10.56 -27.69
C LEU A 583 -8.84 11.45 -27.64
N ASN A 584 -8.51 11.94 -26.45
CA ASN A 584 -7.39 12.84 -26.26
C ASN A 584 -6.05 12.07 -26.40
N PRO A 585 -5.13 12.49 -27.27
CA PRO A 585 -3.87 11.79 -27.51
C PRO A 585 -3.03 11.60 -26.25
N TYR A 586 -3.06 12.57 -25.33
CA TYR A 586 -2.29 12.49 -24.08
C TYR A 586 -2.73 11.31 -23.21
N PHE A 587 -4.03 11.02 -23.16
CA PHE A 587 -4.60 9.94 -22.35
C PHE A 587 -4.80 8.62 -23.12
N SER A 588 -4.38 8.57 -24.39
CA SER A 588 -4.65 7.42 -25.25
C SER A 588 -3.95 6.15 -24.74
N GLY A 589 -4.75 5.15 -24.38
CA GLY A 589 -4.30 3.87 -23.84
C GLY A 589 -3.76 3.93 -22.41
N MET A 590 -4.14 4.96 -21.63
CA MET A 590 -3.94 5.01 -20.19
C MET A 590 -5.17 4.45 -19.45
N SER A 591 -4.96 3.80 -18.30
CA SER A 591 -6.04 3.43 -17.38
C SER A 591 -6.59 4.63 -16.60
N LYS A 592 -7.77 4.48 -16.00
CA LYS A 592 -8.35 5.51 -15.14
C LYS A 592 -7.44 5.85 -13.96
N GLU A 593 -6.77 4.86 -13.38
CA GLU A 593 -5.83 5.02 -12.27
C GLU A 593 -4.61 5.86 -12.71
N GLU A 594 -4.07 5.61 -13.90
CA GLU A 594 -2.98 6.41 -14.47
C GLU A 594 -3.38 7.88 -14.69
N ILE A 595 -4.63 8.11 -15.12
CA ILE A 595 -5.18 9.47 -15.28
C ILE A 595 -5.31 10.16 -13.90
N LEU A 596 -5.81 9.44 -12.89
CA LEU A 596 -6.01 9.97 -11.54
C LEU A 596 -4.70 10.35 -10.84
N ILE A 597 -3.62 9.58 -11.05
CA ILE A 597 -2.28 9.89 -10.50
C ILE A 597 -1.80 11.29 -10.90
N ARG A 598 -2.18 11.78 -12.09
CA ARG A 598 -1.78 13.09 -12.60
C ARG A 598 -2.60 14.24 -12.00
N MET A 599 -3.62 13.96 -11.18
CA MET A 599 -4.50 14.93 -10.52
C MET A 599 -4.16 15.07 -9.03
N GLY A 600 -3.00 15.66 -8.75
CA GLY A 600 -2.44 15.69 -7.39
C GLY A 600 -2.88 16.86 -6.49
N THR A 601 -3.59 17.86 -6.99
CA THR A 601 -3.90 19.03 -6.17
C THR A 601 -4.99 18.74 -5.15
N LYS A 602 -4.68 18.98 -3.87
CA LYS A 602 -5.65 18.92 -2.77
C LYS A 602 -6.32 20.28 -2.62
N LEU A 603 -7.49 20.44 -3.24
CA LEU A 603 -8.28 21.67 -3.18
C LEU A 603 -8.79 21.92 -1.76
N MET A 604 -8.68 23.16 -1.30
CA MET A 604 -9.18 23.61 0.00
C MET A 604 -10.71 23.69 0.01
N ASN A 605 -11.31 23.40 1.16
CA ASN A 605 -12.75 23.62 1.35
C ASN A 605 -13.01 25.11 1.61
N SER A 606 -14.06 25.69 1.00
CA SER A 606 -14.38 27.14 1.02
C SER A 606 -14.75 27.76 2.39
N SER A 607 -14.28 27.17 3.50
CA SER A 607 -14.52 27.64 4.87
C SER A 607 -13.34 28.42 5.47
N THR A 608 -12.31 28.74 4.70
CA THR A 608 -11.38 29.83 5.04
C THR A 608 -11.83 31.07 4.29
N GLU A 609 -12.67 31.88 4.91
CA GLU A 609 -12.74 33.30 4.59
C GLU A 609 -11.34 33.86 4.86
N PHE A 610 -10.52 33.98 3.81
CA PHE A 610 -9.43 34.93 3.83
C PHE A 610 -10.06 36.30 3.66
N ASP A 611 -9.78 37.21 4.59
CA ASP A 611 -10.25 38.60 4.57
C ASP A 611 -9.98 39.26 3.22
N SER A 612 -10.94 39.17 2.30
CA SER A 612 -10.95 39.99 1.11
C SER A 612 -11.33 41.38 1.56
N LYS A 613 -10.39 42.33 1.47
CA LYS A 613 -10.73 43.76 1.43
C LYS A 613 -11.61 43.98 0.20
N LEU A 614 -12.93 43.85 0.35
CA LEU A 614 -13.91 44.17 -0.68
C LEU A 614 -13.74 45.64 -1.07
N SER A 615 -13.14 45.87 -2.24
CA SER A 615 -13.07 47.19 -2.86
C SER A 615 -14.29 47.40 -3.75
N ASN A 616 -15.10 48.42 -3.45
CA ASN A 616 -16.28 48.84 -4.22
C ASN A 616 -15.97 49.43 -5.62
N ASN A 617 -14.86 49.06 -6.27
CA ASN A 617 -14.36 49.71 -7.51
C ASN A 617 -14.60 48.92 -8.82
N ASN A 618 -15.48 47.92 -8.80
CA ASN A 618 -15.60 46.94 -9.90
C ASN A 618 -15.97 47.56 -11.27
N GLU A 619 -16.81 48.59 -11.34
CA GLU A 619 -17.21 49.18 -12.64
C GLU A 619 -16.07 49.92 -13.35
N ALA A 620 -15.15 50.55 -12.61
CA ALA A 620 -14.00 51.27 -13.18
C ALA A 620 -12.93 50.29 -13.70
N LEU A 621 -12.73 49.17 -13.00
CA LEU A 621 -11.84 48.07 -13.41
C LEU A 621 -12.31 47.40 -14.70
N ILE A 622 -13.62 47.14 -14.83
CA ILE A 622 -14.22 46.52 -16.03
C ILE A 622 -13.96 47.35 -17.29
N LYS A 623 -14.05 48.69 -17.22
CA LYS A 623 -13.82 49.58 -18.37
C LYS A 623 -12.36 49.63 -18.84
N LYS A 624 -11.39 49.15 -18.05
CA LYS A 624 -9.95 49.29 -18.33
C LYS A 624 -9.31 48.02 -18.92
N LEU A 625 -9.92 46.86 -18.77
CA LEU A 625 -9.35 45.58 -19.19
C LEU A 625 -9.79 45.22 -20.62
N PRO A 626 -8.89 44.69 -21.47
CA PRO A 626 -9.26 44.27 -22.82
C PRO A 626 -10.16 43.02 -22.80
N LYS A 627 -11.00 42.86 -23.84
CA LYS A 627 -11.86 41.67 -23.99
C LYS A 627 -11.06 40.37 -24.19
N HIS A 628 -9.90 40.47 -24.82
CA HIS A 628 -8.96 39.38 -25.03
C HIS A 628 -7.60 39.77 -24.48
N PHE A 629 -6.94 38.81 -23.84
CA PHE A 629 -5.62 39.00 -23.28
C PHE A 629 -4.84 37.69 -23.31
N ASP A 630 -3.59 37.77 -23.75
CA ASP A 630 -2.64 36.67 -23.73
C ASP A 630 -1.30 37.17 -23.22
N SER A 631 -0.84 36.62 -22.09
CA SER A 631 0.44 37.01 -21.48
C SER A 631 1.61 36.85 -22.46
N ARG A 632 1.52 35.90 -23.38
CA ARG A 632 2.58 35.62 -24.35
C ARG A 632 2.74 36.74 -25.39
N GLU A 633 1.67 37.47 -25.67
CA GLU A 633 1.69 38.62 -26.60
C GLU A 633 2.15 39.89 -25.90
N LYS A 634 1.82 40.05 -24.62
CA LYS A 634 2.23 41.23 -23.84
C LYS A 634 3.70 41.21 -23.43
N TRP A 635 4.23 40.03 -23.13
CA TRP A 635 5.62 39.83 -22.70
C TRP A 635 6.33 38.81 -23.61
N PRO A 636 6.57 39.16 -24.89
CA PRO A 636 7.22 38.25 -25.84
C PRO A 636 8.66 37.88 -25.45
N GLU A 637 9.33 38.73 -24.66
CA GLU A 637 10.67 38.49 -24.11
C GLU A 637 10.71 37.36 -23.07
N CYS A 638 9.57 37.00 -22.48
CA CYS A 638 9.44 35.91 -21.51
C CYS A 638 9.07 34.60 -22.19
N GLU A 639 10.05 33.94 -22.82
CA GLU A 639 9.83 32.73 -23.64
C GLU A 639 9.14 31.59 -22.87
N TRP A 640 9.44 31.44 -21.58
CA TRP A 640 8.88 30.38 -20.73
C TRP A 640 7.35 30.45 -20.59
N ILE A 641 6.72 31.60 -20.84
CA ILE A 641 5.25 31.70 -20.81
C ILE A 641 4.64 30.74 -21.86
N ARG A 642 5.32 30.54 -23.00
CA ARG A 642 4.89 29.65 -24.10
C ARG A 642 5.18 28.17 -23.82
N PHE A 643 6.11 27.89 -22.91
CA PHE A 643 6.56 26.54 -22.63
C PHE A 643 5.52 25.77 -21.82
N ILE A 644 5.25 24.54 -22.25
CA ILE A 644 4.35 23.62 -21.55
C ILE A 644 5.21 22.60 -20.79
N ARG A 645 5.19 22.70 -19.46
CA ARG A 645 5.89 21.75 -18.58
C ARG A 645 5.20 20.39 -18.62
N ASP A 646 5.97 19.32 -18.40
CA ASP A 646 5.45 17.95 -18.31
C ASP A 646 5.65 17.42 -16.88
N GLN A 647 4.55 17.17 -16.18
CA GLN A 647 4.57 16.61 -14.84
C GLN A 647 4.81 15.09 -14.81
N SER A 648 4.83 14.43 -15.98
CA SER A 648 4.96 12.99 -16.16
C SER A 648 3.92 12.18 -15.36
N ASN A 649 4.24 10.94 -14.94
CA ASN A 649 3.37 10.03 -14.20
C ASN A 649 3.41 10.29 -12.67
N CYS A 650 3.26 11.56 -12.28
CA CYS A 650 3.35 12.04 -10.90
C CYS A 650 2.24 13.06 -10.62
N GLY A 651 1.68 13.07 -9.41
CA GLY A 651 0.71 14.07 -8.95
C GLY A 651 1.34 15.42 -8.60
N SER A 652 2.32 15.87 -9.38
CA SER A 652 3.12 17.08 -9.12
C SER A 652 2.53 18.37 -9.68
N CYS A 653 1.32 18.35 -10.24
CA CYS A 653 0.67 19.54 -10.82
C CYS A 653 0.73 20.80 -9.93
N TRP A 654 0.51 20.66 -8.61
CA TRP A 654 0.60 21.74 -7.62
C TRP A 654 1.99 22.39 -7.55
N ALA A 655 3.06 21.62 -7.77
CA ALA A 655 4.44 22.09 -7.79
C ALA A 655 4.81 22.67 -9.15
N VAL A 656 4.46 21.95 -10.23
CA VAL A 656 4.78 22.32 -11.62
C VAL A 656 4.07 23.61 -12.03
N SER A 657 2.79 23.76 -11.70
CA SER A 657 2.05 24.99 -12.02
C SER A 657 2.60 26.19 -11.26
N ALA A 658 2.98 25.99 -9.99
CA ALA A 658 3.57 27.03 -9.16
C ALA A 658 4.95 27.48 -9.66
N ALA A 659 5.85 26.53 -9.92
CA ALA A 659 7.17 26.84 -10.49
C ALA A 659 7.05 27.56 -11.85
N SER A 660 6.08 27.17 -12.68
CA SER A 660 5.82 27.86 -13.95
C SER A 660 5.37 29.31 -13.75
N VAL A 661 4.46 29.57 -12.81
CA VAL A 661 4.01 30.94 -12.49
C VAL A 661 5.14 31.78 -11.88
N MET A 662 5.96 31.19 -11.01
CA MET A 662 7.12 31.86 -10.42
C MET A 662 8.12 32.27 -11.50
N THR A 663 8.41 31.36 -12.44
CA THR A 663 9.27 31.60 -13.61
C THR A 663 8.77 32.77 -14.45
N ASP A 664 7.49 32.75 -14.83
CA ASP A 664 6.91 33.78 -15.68
C ASP A 664 6.92 35.15 -15.00
N ARG A 665 6.47 35.20 -13.75
CA ARG A 665 6.37 36.46 -13.00
C ARG A 665 7.73 37.07 -12.70
N HIS A 666 8.75 36.24 -12.50
CA HIS A 666 10.13 36.72 -12.32
C HIS A 666 10.67 37.41 -13.58
N CYS A 667 10.42 36.82 -14.75
CA CYS A 667 10.74 37.46 -16.03
C CYS A 667 9.96 38.77 -16.24
N ILE A 668 8.66 38.75 -15.96
CA ILE A 668 7.79 39.92 -16.13
C ILE A 668 8.23 41.06 -15.20
N ALA A 669 8.53 40.76 -13.94
CA ALA A 669 8.96 41.75 -12.97
C ALA A 669 10.34 42.35 -13.32
N SER A 670 11.25 41.53 -13.85
CA SER A 670 12.57 41.97 -14.30
C SER A 670 12.58 42.61 -15.70
N LYS A 671 11.42 42.72 -16.36
CA LYS A 671 11.28 43.21 -17.74
C LYS A 671 12.19 42.45 -18.72
N GLY A 672 12.26 41.13 -18.57
CA GLY A 672 13.07 40.25 -19.41
C GLY A 672 14.56 40.21 -19.09
N GLN A 673 15.03 40.89 -18.05
CA GLN A 673 16.44 40.86 -17.66
C GLN A 673 16.84 39.53 -16.99
N GLU A 674 15.93 38.92 -16.24
CA GLU A 674 16.14 37.62 -15.59
C GLU A 674 15.06 36.64 -16.06
N THR A 675 15.44 35.55 -16.73
CA THR A 675 14.53 34.52 -17.26
C THR A 675 14.73 33.14 -16.59
N PRO A 676 14.74 33.05 -15.25
CA PRO A 676 15.09 31.79 -14.58
C PRO A 676 13.99 30.75 -14.77
N TYR A 677 14.38 29.53 -15.14
CA TYR A 677 13.49 28.39 -15.03
C TYR A 677 13.51 27.92 -13.56
N ILE A 678 12.47 28.26 -12.79
CA ILE A 678 12.37 27.88 -11.37
C ILE A 678 12.12 26.36 -11.25
N SER A 679 12.82 25.70 -10.33
CA SER A 679 12.83 24.24 -10.20
C SER A 679 11.48 23.66 -9.73
N ASP A 680 10.86 22.87 -10.62
CA ASP A 680 9.70 22.01 -10.27
C ASP A 680 10.11 20.93 -9.25
N GLU A 681 11.32 20.39 -9.41
CA GLU A 681 11.89 19.30 -8.60
C GLU A 681 12.04 19.71 -7.13
N GLN A 682 12.59 20.89 -6.87
CA GLN A 682 12.80 21.37 -5.51
C GLN A 682 11.47 21.62 -4.81
N ILE A 683 10.49 22.21 -5.51
CA ILE A 683 9.16 22.41 -4.95
C ILE A 683 8.51 21.05 -4.66
N LEU A 684 8.55 20.13 -5.62
CA LEU A 684 7.95 18.80 -5.49
C LEU A 684 8.52 18.02 -4.29
N SER A 685 9.84 18.03 -4.12
CA SER A 685 10.54 17.22 -3.14
C SER A 685 10.66 17.89 -1.76
N CYS A 686 10.72 19.22 -1.68
CA CYS A 686 11.03 19.95 -0.45
C CYS A 686 9.90 20.84 0.08
N ALA A 687 8.96 21.31 -0.76
CA ALA A 687 7.90 22.23 -0.31
C ALA A 687 6.69 21.52 0.33
N SER A 688 6.61 20.19 0.23
CA SER A 688 5.56 19.37 0.84
C SER A 688 6.04 17.95 1.14
N SER A 689 5.46 17.31 2.17
CA SER A 689 5.72 15.91 2.49
C SER A 689 4.98 14.92 1.58
N TYR A 690 4.07 15.39 0.72
CA TYR A 690 3.21 14.55 -0.10
C TYR A 690 3.77 14.28 -1.52
N GLY A 691 4.58 15.18 -2.08
CA GLY A 691 5.26 14.98 -3.35
C GLY A 691 4.35 14.54 -4.52
N CYS A 692 4.64 13.39 -5.12
CA CYS A 692 3.85 12.78 -6.18
C CYS A 692 2.47 12.28 -5.74
N SER A 693 2.22 12.16 -4.44
CA SER A 693 0.89 11.85 -3.88
C SER A 693 0.01 13.11 -3.73
N GLY A 694 0.46 14.24 -4.27
CA GLY A 694 -0.30 15.47 -4.35
C GLY A 694 0.17 16.58 -3.42
N GLY A 695 -0.51 17.73 -3.41
CA GLY A 695 -0.10 18.88 -2.61
C GLY A 695 -1.10 20.03 -2.65
N MET A 696 -0.88 21.05 -1.82
CA MET A 696 -1.75 22.22 -1.73
C MET A 696 -1.10 23.41 -2.46
N ILE A 697 -1.88 24.17 -3.22
CA ILE A 697 -1.40 25.31 -4.01
C ILE A 697 -0.66 26.39 -3.18
N PRO A 698 -1.05 26.71 -1.92
CA PRO A 698 -0.33 27.72 -1.14
C PRO A 698 1.08 27.31 -0.72
N SER A 699 1.36 26.01 -0.59
CA SER A 699 2.61 25.50 -0.02
C SER A 699 3.86 25.90 -0.84
N PRO A 700 3.90 25.76 -2.18
CA PRO A 700 4.98 26.29 -3.00
C PRO A 700 5.31 27.76 -2.76
N PHE A 701 4.30 28.63 -2.68
CA PHE A 701 4.54 30.07 -2.52
C PHE A 701 5.05 30.44 -1.13
N GLN A 702 4.57 29.74 -0.09
CA GLN A 702 5.12 29.87 1.27
C GLN A 702 6.60 29.45 1.31
N TYR A 703 6.93 28.35 0.62
CA TYR A 703 8.30 27.87 0.51
C TYR A 703 9.18 28.87 -0.26
N TRP A 704 8.69 29.39 -1.39
CA TRP A 704 9.38 30.40 -2.20
C TRP A 704 9.75 31.66 -1.41
N LYS A 705 8.84 32.15 -0.55
CA LYS A 705 9.11 33.30 0.34
C LYS A 705 10.12 32.97 1.44
N LYS A 706 10.01 31.79 2.08
CA LYS A 706 10.80 31.45 3.27
C LYS A 706 12.20 30.92 2.97
N MET A 707 12.30 29.99 2.02
CA MET A 707 13.51 29.20 1.78
C MET A 707 14.24 29.55 0.48
N GLY A 708 13.52 30.19 -0.45
CA GLY A 708 13.97 30.41 -1.82
C GLY A 708 13.98 29.11 -2.63
N ILE A 709 13.93 29.24 -3.96
CA ILE A 709 13.92 28.10 -4.90
C ILE A 709 15.02 28.33 -5.94
N ALA A 710 15.82 27.31 -6.19
CA ALA A 710 16.91 27.30 -7.16
C ALA A 710 16.40 27.18 -8.60
N THR A 711 17.29 27.39 -9.56
CA THR A 711 17.02 27.07 -10.95
C THR A 711 16.80 25.57 -11.12
N GLY A 712 15.93 25.22 -12.05
CA GLY A 712 15.74 23.87 -12.53
C GLY A 712 15.63 23.86 -14.04
N GLY A 713 15.11 22.76 -14.55
CA GLY A 713 14.98 22.54 -15.99
C GLY A 713 14.16 21.28 -16.25
N PRO A 714 13.79 21.04 -17.53
CA PRO A 714 13.12 19.82 -17.93
C PRO A 714 14.00 18.59 -17.64
N TYR A 715 13.40 17.41 -17.76
CA TYR A 715 14.12 16.16 -17.55
C TYR A 715 15.39 16.06 -18.40
N GLY A 716 16.51 15.79 -17.73
CA GLY A 716 17.84 15.64 -18.36
C GLY A 716 18.60 16.95 -18.58
N ASP A 717 18.08 18.10 -18.15
CA ASP A 717 18.79 19.37 -18.28
C ASP A 717 19.98 19.45 -17.31
N LYS A 718 21.16 19.74 -17.86
CA LYS A 718 22.41 19.89 -17.11
C LYS A 718 22.79 21.35 -16.82
N SER A 719 22.08 22.31 -17.41
CA SER A 719 22.40 23.73 -17.35
C SER A 719 21.84 24.46 -16.12
N CYS A 720 21.17 23.73 -15.21
CA CYS A 720 20.48 24.27 -14.05
C CYS A 720 20.89 23.55 -12.75
N CYS A 721 20.54 24.10 -11.58
CA CYS A 721 20.85 23.47 -10.30
C CYS A 721 20.08 22.15 -10.07
N GLN A 722 18.75 22.16 -10.19
CA GLN A 722 17.88 21.02 -9.87
C GLN A 722 16.87 20.73 -10.99
N PRO A 723 17.24 19.95 -12.04
CA PRO A 723 16.34 19.55 -13.11
C PRO A 723 15.28 18.57 -12.63
N TYR A 724 14.16 18.50 -13.35
CA TYR A 724 13.10 17.54 -13.07
C TYR A 724 13.61 16.11 -13.24
N SER A 725 13.48 15.26 -12.21
CA SER A 725 14.09 13.94 -12.22
C SER A 725 13.21 12.83 -12.79
N ILE A 726 11.91 13.11 -12.96
CA ILE A 726 10.93 12.13 -13.46
C ILE A 726 10.85 12.21 -14.98
N ALA A 727 11.24 11.12 -15.65
CA ALA A 727 11.27 11.05 -17.11
C ALA A 727 9.85 11.23 -17.72
N PRO A 728 9.69 11.98 -18.83
CA PRO A 728 8.42 12.08 -19.54
C PRO A 728 7.91 10.70 -19.95
N CYS A 729 6.64 10.41 -19.67
CA CYS A 729 6.09 9.08 -19.92
C CYS A 729 4.59 9.11 -20.20
N SER A 730 4.22 8.56 -21.36
CA SER A 730 2.82 8.38 -21.78
C SER A 730 2.23 7.02 -21.39
N LYS A 731 3.07 6.01 -21.07
CA LYS A 731 2.66 4.66 -20.67
C LYS A 731 3.64 4.11 -19.64
N CYS A 732 3.39 4.42 -18.37
CA CYS A 732 4.30 4.05 -17.27
C CYS A 732 3.60 3.06 -16.34
N PRO A 733 4.09 1.81 -16.24
CA PRO A 733 3.43 0.76 -15.46
C PRO A 733 3.39 1.02 -13.94
N TYR A 734 4.01 2.11 -13.46
CA TYR A 734 4.12 2.45 -12.04
C TYR A 734 4.04 3.96 -11.83
N THR A 735 3.36 4.38 -10.77
CA THR A 735 3.40 5.75 -10.23
C THR A 735 4.84 6.14 -9.93
N ALA A 736 5.26 7.33 -10.37
CA ALA A 736 6.59 7.81 -10.02
C ALA A 736 6.70 8.07 -8.51
N SER A 737 7.76 7.56 -7.90
CA SER A 737 8.09 7.88 -6.50
C SER A 737 8.51 9.33 -6.37
N THR A 738 8.11 9.99 -5.28
CA THR A 738 8.59 11.34 -4.94
C THR A 738 10.12 11.33 -4.82
N PRO A 739 10.84 12.17 -5.56
CA PRO A 739 12.28 12.32 -5.40
C PRO A 739 12.63 12.83 -3.99
N SER A 740 13.75 12.37 -3.43
CA SER A 740 14.22 12.87 -2.14
C SER A 740 14.62 14.35 -2.25
N CYS A 741 14.25 15.16 -1.24
CA CYS A 741 14.66 16.56 -1.18
C CYS A 741 16.20 16.66 -1.12
N LYS A 742 16.78 17.34 -2.10
CA LYS A 742 18.23 17.59 -2.20
C LYS A 742 18.54 19.03 -1.81
N TYR A 743 19.64 19.20 -1.09
CA TYR A 743 20.15 20.50 -0.65
C TYR A 743 21.39 20.94 -1.40
N ASP A 744 21.71 20.28 -2.51
CA ASP A 744 22.84 20.61 -3.39
C ASP A 744 22.36 20.60 -4.85
N CYS A 745 23.11 21.30 -5.71
CA CYS A 745 22.92 21.26 -7.15
C CYS A 745 23.48 19.95 -7.74
N GLN A 746 23.11 19.65 -8.99
CA GLN A 746 23.75 18.56 -9.72
C GLN A 746 25.26 18.79 -9.90
N ALA A 747 26.03 17.70 -10.00
CA ALA A 747 27.49 17.76 -9.97
C ALA A 747 28.12 18.59 -11.10
N ASP A 748 27.46 18.68 -12.25
CA ASP A 748 27.93 19.42 -13.43
C ASP A 748 27.53 20.92 -13.38
N TYR A 749 27.02 21.43 -12.24
CA TYR A 749 26.57 22.81 -12.06
C TYR A 749 27.43 23.54 -11.02
N ASP A 750 28.18 24.55 -11.47
CA ASP A 750 29.24 25.20 -10.69
C ASP A 750 28.73 26.21 -9.64
N ILE A 751 27.49 26.67 -9.74
CA ILE A 751 26.93 27.68 -8.82
C ILE A 751 26.36 26.97 -7.58
N PRO A 752 26.79 27.33 -6.36
CA PRO A 752 26.22 26.77 -5.14
C PRO A 752 24.72 27.06 -5.02
N ILE A 753 23.96 26.12 -4.45
CA ILE A 753 22.50 26.26 -4.32
C ILE A 753 22.08 27.52 -3.54
N SER A 754 22.92 28.01 -2.62
CA SER A 754 22.64 29.23 -1.85
C SER A 754 22.56 30.46 -2.75
N ASP A 755 23.39 30.48 -3.79
CA ASP A 755 23.59 31.63 -4.68
C ASP A 755 22.68 31.52 -5.92
N ASP A 756 22.13 30.34 -6.16
CA ASP A 756 21.19 30.05 -7.25
C ASP A 756 19.71 30.24 -6.86
N LYS A 757 19.43 30.62 -5.60
CA LYS A 757 18.06 30.79 -5.11
C LYS A 757 17.39 32.09 -5.53
N PHE A 758 16.10 31.97 -5.82
CA PHE A 758 15.15 33.05 -6.10
C PHE A 758 14.08 33.08 -5.02
N TYR A 759 13.63 34.27 -4.62
CA TYR A 759 12.74 34.47 -3.48
C TYR A 759 11.50 35.26 -3.88
N ALA A 760 10.41 35.05 -3.15
CA ALA A 760 9.25 35.95 -3.18
C ALA A 760 9.40 37.05 -2.13
N SER A 761 8.95 38.27 -2.43
CA SER A 761 8.68 39.28 -1.40
C SER A 761 7.37 38.96 -0.67
N GLU A 762 6.34 38.56 -1.42
CA GLU A 762 5.00 38.27 -0.91
C GLU A 762 4.34 37.12 -1.66
N HIS A 763 3.37 36.49 -1.00
CA HIS A 763 2.43 35.57 -1.62
C HIS A 763 1.04 35.82 -1.06
N TYR A 764 0.01 35.62 -1.89
CA TYR A 764 -1.37 35.89 -1.49
C TYR A 764 -2.37 35.06 -2.32
N HIS A 765 -3.59 34.99 -1.79
CA HIS A 765 -4.76 34.48 -2.51
C HIS A 765 -5.38 35.64 -3.30
N VAL A 766 -5.77 35.37 -4.53
CA VAL A 766 -6.52 36.31 -5.37
C VAL A 766 -8.00 36.00 -5.18
N SER A 767 -8.84 37.02 -5.03
CA SER A 767 -10.27 36.79 -4.79
C SER A 767 -10.91 36.00 -5.94
N SER A 768 -12.06 35.40 -5.65
CA SER A 768 -12.82 34.66 -6.64
C SER A 768 -13.55 35.53 -7.67
N ASN A 769 -13.35 36.85 -7.63
CA ASN A 769 -13.89 37.75 -8.61
C ASN A 769 -13.06 37.67 -9.91
N GLN A 770 -13.70 37.26 -11.00
CA GLN A 770 -13.05 37.16 -12.31
C GLN A 770 -12.30 38.43 -12.73
N TYR A 771 -12.79 39.63 -12.39
CA TYR A 771 -12.15 40.88 -12.80
C TYR A 771 -10.90 41.19 -11.99
N GLU A 772 -10.86 40.76 -10.73
CA GLU A 772 -9.64 40.86 -9.91
C GLU A 772 -8.58 39.87 -10.40
N ILE A 773 -8.98 38.65 -10.76
CA ILE A 773 -8.09 37.66 -11.39
C ILE A 773 -7.55 38.20 -12.74
N MET A 774 -8.42 38.76 -13.58
CA MET A 774 -8.00 39.39 -14.84
C MET A 774 -7.03 40.54 -14.62
N ASN A 775 -7.31 41.42 -13.65
CA ASN A 775 -6.43 42.55 -13.33
C ASN A 775 -5.08 42.07 -12.80
N GLU A 776 -5.06 41.06 -11.94
CA GLU A 776 -3.83 40.46 -11.43
C GLU A 776 -2.98 39.87 -12.57
N ILE A 777 -3.60 39.10 -13.47
CA ILE A 777 -2.93 38.56 -14.65
C ILE A 777 -2.42 39.67 -15.57
N TYR A 778 -3.24 40.71 -15.80
CA TYR A 778 -2.87 41.84 -16.65
C TYR A 778 -1.67 42.61 -16.13
N THR A 779 -1.59 42.82 -14.81
CA THR A 779 -0.61 43.71 -14.18
C THR A 779 0.68 42.99 -13.85
N HIS A 780 0.60 41.77 -13.33
CA HIS A 780 1.75 41.07 -12.77
C HIS A 780 2.05 39.72 -13.45
N GLY A 781 1.22 39.28 -14.39
CA GLY A 781 1.40 38.04 -15.14
C GLY A 781 0.64 36.84 -14.58
N PRO A 782 0.89 35.63 -15.14
CA PRO A 782 0.09 34.42 -14.89
C PRO A 782 -0.13 34.09 -13.41
N VAL A 783 -1.20 33.33 -13.12
CA VAL A 783 -1.57 32.88 -11.77
C VAL A 783 -1.81 31.37 -11.73
N VAL A 784 -1.65 30.76 -10.55
CA VAL A 784 -2.03 29.35 -10.37
C VAL A 784 -3.49 29.30 -9.94
N ALA A 785 -4.26 28.42 -10.57
CA ALA A 785 -5.62 28.12 -10.12
C ALA A 785 -5.81 26.61 -9.94
N GLY A 786 -6.57 26.25 -8.92
CA GLY A 786 -7.06 24.89 -8.71
C GLY A 786 -8.47 24.72 -9.26
N PHE A 787 -8.73 23.62 -9.96
CA PHE A 787 -10.09 23.27 -10.39
C PHE A 787 -10.36 21.78 -10.22
N ILE A 788 -11.65 21.42 -10.20
CA ILE A 788 -12.10 20.03 -10.15
C ILE A 788 -12.11 19.49 -11.58
N VAL A 789 -11.34 18.44 -11.82
CA VAL A 789 -11.37 17.72 -13.09
C VAL A 789 -12.54 16.74 -13.07
N TYR A 790 -13.34 16.75 -14.14
CA TYR A 790 -14.41 15.79 -14.38
C TYR A 790 -14.01 14.80 -15.48
N GLU A 791 -14.67 13.64 -15.54
CA GLU A 791 -14.32 12.56 -16.47
C GLU A 791 -14.43 12.96 -17.94
N ASP A 792 -15.37 13.83 -18.29
CA ASP A 792 -15.51 14.38 -19.64
C ASP A 792 -14.32 15.26 -20.07
N PHE A 793 -13.60 15.87 -19.13
CA PHE A 793 -12.39 16.64 -19.42
C PHE A 793 -11.25 15.78 -20.00
N ALA A 794 -11.19 14.49 -19.67
CA ALA A 794 -10.23 13.57 -20.28
C ALA A 794 -10.42 13.43 -21.80
N TYR A 795 -11.61 13.77 -22.31
CA TYR A 795 -11.95 13.76 -23.74
C TYR A 795 -11.92 15.14 -24.39
N TYR A 796 -11.42 16.17 -23.69
CA TYR A 796 -11.30 17.51 -24.26
C TYR A 796 -10.28 17.53 -25.41
N ILE A 797 -10.68 18.00 -26.59
CA ILE A 797 -9.78 18.22 -27.73
C ILE A 797 -9.55 19.71 -27.98
N SER A 798 -10.62 20.51 -28.01
CA SER A 798 -10.55 21.96 -28.29
C SER A 798 -11.85 22.68 -27.93
N GLY A 799 -11.84 24.00 -27.89
CA GLY A 799 -13.01 24.86 -27.63
C GLY A 799 -13.11 25.32 -26.18
N ILE A 800 -14.26 25.85 -25.78
CA ILE A 800 -14.48 26.34 -24.41
C ILE A 800 -15.10 25.23 -23.58
N TYR A 801 -14.28 24.58 -22.77
CA TYR A 801 -14.72 23.53 -21.87
C TYR A 801 -15.78 24.05 -20.91
N GLN A 802 -16.86 23.29 -20.83
CA GLN A 802 -17.95 23.44 -19.88
C GLN A 802 -18.32 22.04 -19.43
N GLN A 803 -18.41 21.85 -18.12
CA GLN A 803 -18.69 20.55 -17.53
C GLN A 803 -20.03 20.02 -18.05
N THR A 804 -20.00 18.79 -18.56
CA THR A 804 -21.18 18.02 -18.98
C THR A 804 -21.35 16.76 -18.13
N SER A 805 -20.26 16.16 -17.66
CA SER A 805 -20.27 15.01 -16.74
C SER A 805 -20.32 15.46 -15.29
N TYR A 806 -21.03 14.71 -14.44
CA TYR A 806 -21.06 14.94 -12.98
C TYR A 806 -20.01 14.11 -12.22
N MET A 807 -19.17 13.34 -12.92
CA MET A 807 -18.15 12.46 -12.31
C MET A 807 -16.83 13.21 -12.11
N ALA A 808 -16.64 13.76 -10.91
CA ALA A 808 -15.37 14.38 -10.51
C ALA A 808 -14.28 13.30 -10.34
N MET A 809 -13.13 13.51 -10.98
CA MET A 809 -11.97 12.63 -10.90
C MET A 809 -10.98 13.07 -9.82
N GLY A 810 -10.76 14.38 -9.67
CA GLY A 810 -9.78 14.89 -8.71
C GLY A 810 -9.57 16.40 -8.80
N GLY A 811 -8.66 16.92 -7.98
CA GLY A 811 -8.22 18.31 -8.07
C GLY A 811 -6.97 18.42 -8.92
N HIS A 812 -6.91 19.44 -9.78
CA HIS A 812 -5.76 19.72 -10.63
C HIS A 812 -5.37 21.18 -10.52
N ALA A 813 -4.06 21.46 -10.43
CA ALA A 813 -3.56 22.83 -10.44
C ALA A 813 -3.03 23.16 -11.84
N ILE A 814 -3.40 24.34 -12.32
CA ILE A 814 -3.08 24.82 -13.66
C ILE A 814 -2.57 26.25 -13.61
N ARG A 815 -2.00 26.70 -14.72
CA ARG A 815 -1.50 28.07 -14.89
C ARG A 815 -2.42 28.86 -15.83
N ILE A 816 -3.13 29.85 -15.31
CA ILE A 816 -3.95 30.77 -16.12
C ILE A 816 -3.04 31.86 -16.69
N ILE A 817 -3.00 31.98 -18.02
CA ILE A 817 -2.12 32.93 -18.73
C ILE A 817 -2.89 34.06 -19.43
N GLY A 818 -4.22 33.98 -19.49
CA GLY A 818 -5.02 34.97 -20.21
C GLY A 818 -6.51 34.66 -20.21
N TRP A 819 -7.25 35.39 -21.03
CA TRP A 819 -8.69 35.23 -21.21
C TRP A 819 -9.13 35.71 -22.59
N GLY A 820 -10.36 35.35 -22.96
CA GLY A 820 -11.01 35.89 -24.15
C GLY A 820 -12.51 35.67 -24.11
N GLU A 821 -13.13 35.88 -25.26
CA GLU A 821 -14.55 35.61 -25.50
C GLU A 821 -14.71 35.02 -26.91
N GLU A 822 -15.39 33.88 -27.03
CA GLU A 822 -15.71 33.28 -28.34
C GLU A 822 -17.21 33.03 -28.41
N ASN A 823 -17.87 33.52 -29.47
CA ASN A 823 -19.32 33.36 -29.67
C ASN A 823 -20.17 33.81 -28.46
N GLY A 824 -19.76 34.90 -27.79
CA GLY A 824 -20.45 35.43 -26.60
C GLY A 824 -20.14 34.67 -25.30
N ILE A 825 -19.24 33.68 -25.32
CA ILE A 825 -18.87 32.88 -24.15
C ILE A 825 -17.47 33.30 -23.68
N PRO A 826 -17.35 33.92 -22.50
CA PRO A 826 -16.06 34.27 -21.93
C PRO A 826 -15.31 33.01 -21.46
N TYR A 827 -13.99 32.97 -21.65
CA TYR A 827 -13.13 31.87 -21.25
C TYR A 827 -11.83 32.32 -20.57
N TRP A 828 -11.27 31.44 -19.75
CA TRP A 828 -9.88 31.49 -19.28
C TRP A 828 -8.98 30.73 -20.25
N LEU A 829 -7.81 31.29 -20.59
CA LEU A 829 -6.77 30.64 -21.39
C LEU A 829 -5.73 30.03 -20.44
N ILE A 830 -5.55 28.71 -20.53
CA ILE A 830 -4.82 27.95 -19.53
C ILE A 830 -3.71 27.11 -20.18
N ALA A 831 -2.52 27.18 -19.59
CA ALA A 831 -1.43 26.26 -19.86
C ALA A 831 -1.50 25.07 -18.89
N ASN A 832 -1.61 23.86 -19.42
CA ASN A 832 -1.64 22.64 -18.62
C ASN A 832 -0.20 22.13 -18.34
N SER A 833 -0.08 21.12 -17.48
CA SER A 833 1.18 20.42 -17.16
C SER A 833 1.24 19.00 -17.75
N TRP A 834 0.42 18.73 -18.75
CA TRP A 834 0.26 17.43 -19.43
C TRP A 834 0.88 17.44 -20.84
N ASN A 835 2.02 18.13 -21.00
CA ASN A 835 2.75 18.30 -22.26
C ASN A 835 1.91 18.81 -23.46
N THR A 836 2.53 18.88 -24.63
CA THR A 836 1.93 19.48 -25.83
C THR A 836 0.96 18.56 -26.58
N THR A 837 0.84 17.29 -26.19
CA THR A 837 -0.10 16.35 -26.84
C THR A 837 -1.53 16.48 -26.33
N PHE A 838 -1.72 17.15 -25.19
CA PHE A 838 -3.03 17.41 -24.61
C PHE A 838 -3.73 18.59 -25.29
N GLY A 839 -5.01 18.43 -25.66
CA GLY A 839 -5.88 19.54 -26.05
C GLY A 839 -5.32 20.43 -27.18
N GLU A 840 -5.26 21.74 -26.95
CA GLU A 840 -4.82 22.74 -27.93
C GLU A 840 -3.31 22.98 -27.84
N LYS A 841 -2.51 21.93 -28.12
CA LYS A 841 -1.03 21.94 -27.99
C LYS A 841 -0.53 22.18 -26.56
N GLY A 842 -1.17 21.55 -25.58
CA GLY A 842 -0.92 21.69 -24.14
C GLY A 842 -1.72 22.80 -23.47
N PHE A 843 -2.51 23.55 -24.24
CA PHE A 843 -3.44 24.55 -23.73
C PHE A 843 -4.88 24.02 -23.70
N PHE A 844 -5.70 24.64 -22.87
CA PHE A 844 -7.14 24.49 -22.94
C PHE A 844 -7.85 25.78 -22.55
N ARG A 845 -9.13 25.86 -22.88
CA ARG A 845 -9.98 26.99 -22.52
C ARG A 845 -11.17 26.47 -21.72
N ILE A 846 -11.53 27.17 -20.66
CA ILE A 846 -12.66 26.84 -19.78
C ILE A 846 -13.50 28.08 -19.54
N ARG A 847 -14.81 27.90 -19.40
CA ARG A 847 -15.76 28.99 -19.18
C ARG A 847 -15.37 29.86 -17.98
N ARG A 848 -15.33 31.17 -18.19
CA ARG A 848 -15.00 32.20 -17.20
C ARG A 848 -16.25 32.89 -16.66
N GLY A 849 -16.18 33.36 -15.41
CA GLY A 849 -17.19 34.21 -14.77
C GLY A 849 -18.36 33.47 -14.12
N THR A 850 -18.38 32.14 -14.23
CA THR A 850 -19.35 31.25 -13.56
C THR A 850 -18.70 30.38 -12.50
N ASN A 851 -17.41 30.59 -12.18
CA ASN A 851 -16.61 29.73 -11.32
C ASN A 851 -16.70 28.25 -11.75
N GLU A 852 -16.67 28.02 -13.07
CA GLU A 852 -16.79 26.70 -13.69
C GLU A 852 -15.78 25.72 -13.07
N CYS A 853 -16.24 24.55 -12.63
CA CYS A 853 -15.39 23.57 -11.94
C CYS A 853 -14.61 24.12 -10.72
N ARG A 854 -15.11 25.19 -10.09
CA ARG A 854 -14.46 25.95 -8.99
C ARG A 854 -13.14 26.65 -9.35
N ILE A 855 -12.82 26.82 -10.63
CA ILE A 855 -11.51 27.35 -11.06
C ILE A 855 -11.17 28.74 -10.49
N GLU A 856 -12.18 29.57 -10.21
CA GLU A 856 -11.98 30.92 -9.68
C GLU A 856 -11.86 30.92 -8.14
N SER A 857 -12.09 29.78 -7.47
CA SER A 857 -12.14 29.72 -6.01
C SER A 857 -10.76 29.69 -5.34
N GLU A 858 -9.79 29.03 -5.97
CA GLU A 858 -8.46 28.78 -5.39
C GLU A 858 -7.37 29.30 -6.31
N VAL A 859 -7.27 30.63 -6.37
CA VAL A 859 -6.27 31.33 -7.18
C VAL A 859 -5.18 31.89 -6.26
N TYR A 860 -3.93 31.52 -6.52
CA TYR A 860 -2.78 31.95 -5.72
C TYR A 860 -1.66 32.45 -6.60
N THR A 861 -0.90 33.39 -6.06
CA THR A 861 0.26 33.96 -6.72
C THR A 861 1.25 34.54 -5.71
N GLY A 862 2.36 35.09 -6.20
CA GLY A 862 3.34 35.82 -5.41
C GLY A 862 4.09 36.87 -6.20
N ILE A 863 4.74 37.78 -5.49
CA ILE A 863 5.57 38.84 -6.07
C ILE A 863 7.04 38.40 -5.95
N PRO A 864 7.78 38.30 -7.07
CA PRO A 864 9.19 37.96 -7.03
C PRO A 864 9.99 39.08 -6.36
N LYS A 865 11.01 38.71 -5.59
CA LYS A 865 12.04 39.60 -5.10
C LYS A 865 13.18 39.64 -6.11
N LEU A 866 13.25 40.70 -6.89
CA LEU A 866 14.35 40.92 -7.84
C LEU A 866 15.67 41.12 -7.10
N ARG A 867 16.77 40.65 -7.70
CA ARG A 867 18.11 40.95 -7.21
C ARG A 867 18.34 42.44 -7.47
N LEU A 868 18.85 43.17 -6.48
CA LEU A 868 19.19 44.58 -6.67
C LEU A 868 20.36 44.63 -7.68
N THR A 869 20.07 45.08 -8.90
CA THR A 869 21.10 45.52 -9.83
C THR A 869 21.73 46.78 -9.24
N LEU A 870 22.98 46.69 -8.80
CA LEU A 870 23.83 47.86 -8.56
C LEU A 870 24.21 48.52 -9.88
#